data_AF-A0A8T6ISE5-F1
#
_entry.id   AF-A0A8T6ISE5-F1
#
_cell.length_a   1.000
_cell.length_b   1.000
_cell.length_c   1.000
_cell.angle_alpha   90.00
_cell.angle_beta   90.00
_cell.angle_gamma   90.00
#
_symmetry.space_group_name_H-M   'P 1'
#
loop_
_entity.id
_entity.type
_entity.pdbx_description
1 polymer ?
#
loop_
_entity_poly.entity_id
_entity_poly.type
_entity_poly.pdbx_seq_one_letter_code
_entity_poly.pdbx_strand_id
1 'polypeptide(L)'
;MSKARDQLHFLIIVPALIIATTWPTFQYVVDLDTFWLPSDGTDIWLEIWESWYGGLILSGEADLFFTNRLFYPEGVSLAYHQFTLPHMIVNSLLAKLLPVSNAYNLSFLLNHFANAAAAYLLLSYIFRNKWISLFGAALVGISLIIARASPFEQSTVATIPLAIYFLQRAVDERKWRFALLCGIMVGFTAYVGSYVSVCMLLTISMYGFYLLWSRYKTLDIWKTIAIAGIAMTIIGAPRLLPMLNNRENVEDVLDFRSSWRSNSTDLQSFIVHPALAPSESQNSYIGVVPLLLIAAGIWSSGARRKMLPWLVILLLFIVLSLGTYLTVGGVKFSQILLPQHFLNDLFPVVFRGFSRGRHWLIGALLPLTILSCYGLQSLNHSYLSHHFSKIIVVAIVILALEYYRPITGQTIDERQLSHLDWLEEEQASGYPTRLVYVPMNVTHVRWYYNFLQSLSGFPQIEGGVNRVLPEAYDYINANLLLRTWKKGKSQHCLPHNRNEYSAAVDQLIEEGLTHVVLLTRGARRAESYSFESAPSAYDDDFLSIYRVQDLADSCNNSAIRSHDHLPHLQRLALSEQIKPDPDITVLSASPSDRIDDDLFTYYSLVFNDWAGFAHLYLQDGAVKVQSAGNKGAEEFEIGSRRQLLLRLDVPDSSAPGALLALDHWLGQAYKPCYPVHESDVSVGEVWVSAEFPCELVESDNPFTATYDSGAELVNALTTVEGGALDAAFYWINRPEGDDRLAYSIQLFDSVGSKAQQLDTVMPKHPLSHHQLDISMLDTGEYVAELVVYGFHTGASVPGIMTV
;
A
#
# COMPACT_ATOMS: atom_id res chain seq x y z
N MET A 1 -45.27 18.02 17.48
CA MET A 1 -44.65 17.37 18.66
C MET A 1 -44.81 15.84 18.70
N SER A 2 -45.94 15.23 18.29
CA SER A 2 -46.09 13.75 18.37
C SER A 2 -45.02 12.97 17.58
N LYS A 3 -44.75 13.36 16.32
CA LYS A 3 -43.71 12.71 15.49
C LYS A 3 -42.30 12.76 16.09
N ALA A 4 -41.97 13.81 16.84
CA ALA A 4 -40.65 13.93 17.48
C ALA A 4 -40.54 12.96 18.67
N ARG A 5 -41.59 12.85 19.49
CA ARG A 5 -41.68 11.83 20.56
C ARG A 5 -41.56 10.41 19.99
N ASP A 6 -42.17 10.18 18.83
CA ASP A 6 -42.10 8.88 18.17
C ASP A 6 -40.69 8.49 17.74
N GLN A 7 -39.76 9.44 17.55
CA GLN A 7 -38.37 9.19 17.10
C GLN A 7 -37.35 9.20 18.24
N LEU A 8 -37.75 9.50 19.48
CA LEU A 8 -36.84 9.63 20.62
C LEU A 8 -36.01 8.36 20.86
N HIS A 9 -36.60 7.18 20.64
CA HIS A 9 -35.91 5.90 20.80
C HIS A 9 -34.72 5.75 19.84
N PHE A 10 -34.84 6.20 18.58
CA PHE A 10 -33.75 6.19 17.61
C PHE A 10 -32.62 7.14 18.05
N LEU A 11 -32.97 8.35 18.48
CA LEU A 11 -32.02 9.38 18.91
C LEU A 11 -31.25 9.03 20.18
N ILE A 12 -31.71 8.05 20.96
CA ILE A 12 -31.02 7.58 22.17
C ILE A 12 -30.28 6.27 21.90
N ILE A 13 -30.98 5.27 21.34
CA ILE A 13 -30.45 3.90 21.21
C ILE A 13 -29.31 3.86 20.19
N VAL A 14 -29.45 4.53 19.04
CA VAL A 14 -28.43 4.44 17.98
C VAL A 14 -27.10 5.10 18.40
N PRO A 15 -27.08 6.35 18.93
CA PRO A 15 -25.85 6.92 19.45
C PRO A 15 -25.21 6.08 20.56
N ALA A 16 -26.01 5.54 21.49
CA ALA A 16 -25.49 4.68 22.56
C ALA A 16 -24.85 3.39 22.01
N LEU A 17 -25.45 2.77 20.98
CA LEU A 17 -24.87 1.60 20.32
C LEU A 17 -23.59 1.93 19.56
N ILE A 18 -23.56 3.06 18.84
CA ILE A 18 -22.35 3.51 18.15
C ILE A 18 -21.24 3.69 19.17
N ILE A 19 -21.45 4.47 20.23
CA ILE A 19 -20.46 4.67 21.31
C ILE A 19 -19.99 3.34 21.92
N ALA A 20 -20.91 2.40 22.18
CA ALA A 20 -20.56 1.11 22.76
C ALA A 20 -19.74 0.21 21.81
N THR A 21 -20.07 0.22 20.51
CA THR A 21 -19.42 -0.64 19.50
C THR A 21 -18.14 -0.03 18.93
N THR A 22 -17.98 1.29 19.00
CA THR A 22 -16.76 1.99 18.58
C THR A 22 -15.83 2.32 19.75
N TRP A 23 -16.07 1.79 20.95
CA TRP A 23 -15.16 1.96 22.08
C TRP A 23 -13.75 1.42 21.72
N PRO A 24 -12.65 2.17 21.98
CA PRO A 24 -12.54 3.35 22.83
C PRO A 24 -12.65 4.72 22.12
N THR A 25 -13.07 4.82 20.86
CA THR A 25 -13.07 6.09 20.11
C THR A 25 -13.74 7.26 20.85
N PHE A 26 -14.86 7.01 21.54
CA PHE A 26 -15.53 8.05 22.31
C PHE A 26 -14.70 8.57 23.50
N GLN A 27 -13.88 7.72 24.13
CA GLN A 27 -12.97 8.15 25.20
C GLN A 27 -12.04 9.26 24.67
N TYR A 28 -11.49 9.08 23.48
CA TYR A 28 -10.59 10.02 22.81
C TYR A 28 -11.30 11.17 22.09
N VAL A 29 -12.62 11.28 22.20
CA VAL A 29 -13.34 12.53 21.92
C VAL A 29 -13.26 13.44 23.15
N VAL A 30 -13.29 12.86 24.35
CA VAL A 30 -13.34 13.58 25.63
C VAL A 30 -11.96 13.83 26.21
N ASP A 31 -11.01 12.92 25.98
CA ASP A 31 -9.60 13.09 26.35
C ASP A 31 -8.93 14.07 25.36
N LEU A 32 -8.70 15.30 25.81
CA LEU A 32 -8.11 16.38 25.01
C LEU A 32 -6.58 16.36 25.03
N ASP A 33 -5.98 15.58 25.92
CA ASP A 33 -4.52 15.57 26.14
C ASP A 33 -3.85 14.47 25.31
N THR A 34 -4.61 13.45 24.87
CA THR A 34 -4.08 12.35 24.06
C THR A 34 -4.40 12.50 22.58
N PHE A 35 -3.37 12.55 21.74
CA PHE A 35 -3.54 12.41 20.30
C PHE A 35 -3.77 10.93 19.94
N TRP A 36 -5.01 10.56 19.64
CA TRP A 36 -5.40 9.20 19.27
C TRP A 36 -6.33 9.17 18.05
N LEU A 37 -6.17 8.14 17.22
CA LEU A 37 -6.90 7.96 15.97
C LEU A 37 -7.48 6.54 15.81
N PRO A 38 -8.71 6.38 15.27
CA PRO A 38 -9.46 5.12 15.19
C PRO A 38 -9.07 4.26 13.98
N SER A 39 -7.78 4.06 13.74
CA SER A 39 -7.32 3.13 12.71
C SER A 39 -5.92 2.61 13.01
N ASP A 40 -5.69 1.38 12.62
CA ASP A 40 -4.40 0.72 12.54
C ASP A 40 -3.76 0.84 11.13
N GLY A 41 -4.50 1.34 10.14
CA GLY A 41 -4.04 1.54 8.78
C GLY A 41 -3.33 2.90 8.56
N THR A 42 -2.36 2.92 7.65
CA THR A 42 -1.60 4.14 7.30
C THR A 42 -2.43 5.20 6.56
N ASP A 43 -3.56 4.81 5.98
CA ASP A 43 -4.44 5.71 5.23
C ASP A 43 -5.05 6.80 6.13
N ILE A 44 -5.12 6.59 7.46
CA ILE A 44 -5.64 7.59 8.39
C ILE A 44 -4.85 8.90 8.39
N TRP A 45 -3.55 8.83 8.14
CA TRP A 45 -2.68 10.01 8.07
C TRP A 45 -3.07 10.91 6.90
N LEU A 46 -3.44 10.29 5.78
CA LEU A 46 -3.93 11.02 4.63
C LEU A 46 -5.25 11.73 4.93
N GLU A 47 -6.16 11.08 5.63
CA GLU A 47 -7.49 11.64 5.89
C GLU A 47 -7.48 12.84 6.85
N ILE A 48 -6.54 12.84 7.80
CA ILE A 48 -6.30 14.01 8.65
C ILE A 48 -5.82 15.18 7.80
N TRP A 49 -4.90 14.90 6.88
CA TRP A 49 -4.45 15.90 5.92
C TRP A 49 -5.59 16.38 5.02
N GLU A 50 -6.43 15.48 4.48
CA GLU A 50 -7.60 15.87 3.69
C GLU A 50 -8.55 16.77 4.49
N SER A 51 -8.73 16.46 5.77
CA SER A 51 -9.59 17.23 6.66
C SER A 51 -9.05 18.62 6.95
N TRP A 52 -7.75 18.74 7.21
CA TRP A 52 -7.06 20.02 7.35
C TRP A 52 -7.08 20.83 6.05
N TYR A 53 -6.75 20.19 4.93
CA TYR A 53 -6.78 20.80 3.60
C TYR A 53 -8.19 21.27 3.23
N GLY A 54 -9.22 20.54 3.65
CA GLY A 54 -10.61 20.97 3.56
C GLY A 54 -10.90 22.27 4.30
N GLY A 55 -10.26 22.51 5.44
CA GLY A 55 -10.32 23.77 6.16
C GLY A 55 -9.79 24.92 5.32
N LEU A 56 -8.65 24.71 4.64
CA LEU A 56 -8.04 25.69 3.73
C LEU A 56 -8.91 25.96 2.50
N ILE A 57 -9.53 24.93 1.92
CA ILE A 57 -10.47 25.10 0.79
C ILE A 57 -11.67 25.95 1.25
N LEU A 58 -12.22 25.67 2.43
CA LEU A 58 -13.38 26.38 2.97
C LEU A 58 -13.06 27.83 3.39
N SER A 59 -11.81 28.14 3.71
CA SER A 59 -11.35 29.52 3.94
C SER A 59 -10.96 30.27 2.66
N GLY A 60 -10.86 29.56 1.52
CA GLY A 60 -10.43 30.13 0.24
C GLY A 60 -8.91 30.24 0.08
N GLU A 61 -8.14 29.54 0.92
CA GLU A 61 -6.67 29.52 0.92
C GLU A 61 -6.06 28.38 0.07
N ALA A 62 -6.91 27.49 -0.45
CA ALA A 62 -6.52 26.34 -1.25
C ALA A 62 -7.55 26.01 -2.35
N ASP A 63 -7.10 25.32 -3.40
CA ASP A 63 -7.94 24.83 -4.49
C ASP A 63 -8.33 23.36 -4.23
N LEU A 64 -9.57 22.99 -4.56
CA LEU A 64 -10.06 21.62 -4.39
C LEU A 64 -9.34 20.60 -5.28
N PHE A 65 -8.87 20.98 -6.46
CA PHE A 65 -8.31 20.07 -7.47
C PHE A 65 -6.84 20.32 -7.77
N PHE A 66 -6.16 21.18 -7.00
CA PHE A 66 -4.74 21.44 -7.15
C PHE A 66 -4.12 21.91 -5.83
N THR A 67 -2.90 21.49 -5.53
CA THR A 67 -2.11 22.05 -4.41
C THR A 67 -0.67 22.25 -4.83
N ASN A 68 -0.07 23.33 -4.37
CA ASN A 68 1.38 23.58 -4.44
C ASN A 68 2.08 23.30 -3.10
N ARG A 69 1.37 22.79 -2.09
CA ARG A 69 1.94 22.42 -0.79
C ARG A 69 2.54 21.02 -0.83
N LEU A 70 2.03 20.16 -1.70
CA LEU A 70 2.65 18.87 -2.04
C LEU A 70 3.29 19.00 -3.41
N PHE A 71 4.42 18.32 -3.63
CA PHE A 71 5.17 18.41 -4.88
C PHE A 71 5.62 19.84 -5.20
N TYR A 72 5.97 20.60 -4.17
CA TYR A 72 6.54 21.94 -4.35
C TYR A 72 7.83 21.85 -5.20
N PRO A 73 8.12 22.80 -6.11
CA PRO A 73 7.37 24.03 -6.39
C PRO A 73 6.24 23.90 -7.41
N GLU A 74 6.25 22.85 -8.23
CA GLU A 74 5.32 22.69 -9.36
C GLU A 74 3.88 22.44 -8.91
N GLY A 75 3.73 21.76 -7.78
CA GLY A 75 2.46 21.30 -7.25
C GLY A 75 1.99 20.01 -7.89
N VAL A 76 0.78 19.60 -7.50
CA VAL A 76 0.17 18.36 -7.98
C VAL A 76 -1.33 18.54 -8.19
N SER A 77 -1.86 17.92 -9.24
CA SER A 77 -3.30 17.83 -9.45
C SER A 77 -3.94 16.90 -8.41
N LEU A 78 -5.02 17.36 -7.80
CA LEU A 78 -5.86 16.59 -6.88
C LEU A 78 -7.16 16.13 -7.58
N ALA A 79 -7.23 16.21 -8.91
CA ALA A 79 -8.40 15.79 -9.68
C ALA A 79 -8.75 14.31 -9.44
N TYR A 80 -7.76 13.43 -9.35
CA TYR A 80 -7.94 12.01 -9.02
C TYR A 80 -7.80 11.68 -7.54
N HIS A 81 -7.39 12.67 -6.74
CA HIS A 81 -7.31 12.52 -5.29
C HIS A 81 -8.72 12.33 -4.73
N GLN A 82 -8.93 11.29 -3.94
CA GLN A 82 -10.25 11.03 -3.38
C GLN A 82 -10.44 11.93 -2.16
N PHE A 83 -11.52 12.71 -2.15
CA PHE A 83 -11.87 13.57 -1.02
C PHE A 83 -13.20 13.12 -0.47
N THR A 84 -13.31 13.10 0.86
CA THR A 84 -14.60 12.93 1.54
C THR A 84 -15.13 14.30 1.96
N LEU A 85 -15.67 15.08 1.01
CA LEU A 85 -16.12 16.46 1.26
C LEU A 85 -17.08 16.62 2.46
N PRO A 86 -18.06 15.72 2.71
CA PRO A 86 -18.89 15.83 3.91
C PRO A 86 -18.07 15.75 5.21
N HIS A 87 -17.08 14.85 5.24
CA HIS A 87 -16.20 14.69 6.39
C HIS A 87 -15.29 15.91 6.54
N MET A 88 -14.67 16.40 5.45
CA MET A 88 -13.86 17.61 5.44
C MET A 88 -14.61 18.81 6.04
N ILE A 89 -15.86 19.03 5.62
CA ILE A 89 -16.70 20.13 6.13
C ILE A 89 -16.97 19.96 7.63
N VAL A 90 -17.42 18.78 8.06
CA VAL A 90 -17.75 18.53 9.47
C VAL A 90 -16.49 18.64 10.34
N ASN A 91 -15.40 18.00 9.93
CA ASN A 91 -14.14 18.02 10.66
C ASN A 91 -13.57 19.44 10.77
N SER A 92 -13.54 20.19 9.67
CA SER A 92 -13.04 21.58 9.66
C SER A 92 -13.85 22.50 10.58
N LEU A 93 -15.17 22.28 10.70
CA LEU A 93 -16.01 23.04 11.63
C LEU A 93 -15.73 22.64 13.09
N LEU A 94 -15.52 21.35 13.35
CA LEU A 94 -15.21 20.84 14.69
C LEU A 94 -13.79 21.22 15.14
N ALA A 95 -12.82 21.23 14.23
CA ALA A 95 -11.42 21.59 14.50
C ALA A 95 -11.25 23.06 14.92
N LYS A 96 -12.26 23.91 14.71
CA LYS A 96 -12.30 25.27 15.29
C LYS A 96 -12.58 25.29 16.79
N LEU A 97 -13.10 24.19 17.33
CA LEU A 97 -13.57 24.05 18.71
C LEU A 97 -12.82 22.97 19.50
N LEU A 98 -12.23 22.01 18.81
CA LEU A 98 -11.59 20.82 19.37
C LEU A 98 -10.20 20.64 18.76
N PRO A 99 -9.25 19.99 19.47
CA PRO A 99 -8.03 19.50 18.87
C PRO A 99 -8.31 18.63 17.64
N VAL A 100 -7.38 18.60 16.67
CA VAL A 100 -7.57 17.94 15.37
C VAL A 100 -7.95 16.47 15.52
N SER A 101 -7.28 15.74 16.41
CA SER A 101 -7.60 14.33 16.73
C SER A 101 -9.03 14.17 17.26
N ASN A 102 -9.44 14.99 18.22
CA ASN A 102 -10.78 14.94 18.82
C ASN A 102 -11.88 15.32 17.82
N ALA A 103 -11.64 16.32 16.97
CA ALA A 103 -12.53 16.70 15.89
C ALA A 103 -12.72 15.53 14.90
N TYR A 104 -11.63 14.84 14.57
CA TYR A 104 -11.64 13.68 13.70
C TYR A 104 -12.40 12.50 14.33
N ASN A 105 -12.13 12.19 15.60
CA ASN A 105 -12.83 11.14 16.36
C ASN A 105 -14.34 11.43 16.44
N LEU A 106 -14.73 12.67 16.69
CA LEU A 106 -16.14 13.05 16.75
C LEU A 106 -16.80 12.97 15.36
N SER A 107 -16.12 13.43 14.31
CA SER A 107 -16.65 13.35 12.95
C SER A 107 -16.78 11.90 12.46
N PHE A 108 -15.91 10.98 12.89
CA PHE A 108 -16.07 9.53 12.70
C PHE A 108 -17.39 9.03 13.28
N LEU A 109 -17.67 9.33 14.56
CA LEU A 109 -18.92 8.90 15.22
C LEU A 109 -20.15 9.52 14.58
N LEU A 110 -20.08 10.80 14.17
CA LEU A 110 -21.15 11.48 13.46
C LEU A 110 -21.42 10.87 12.09
N ASN A 111 -20.39 10.38 11.39
CA ASN A 111 -20.54 9.68 10.12
C ASN A 111 -21.31 8.36 10.29
N HIS A 112 -20.94 7.54 11.29
CA HIS A 112 -21.70 6.34 11.66
C HIS A 112 -23.17 6.65 11.97
N PHE A 113 -23.43 7.72 12.72
CA PHE A 113 -24.78 8.17 13.03
C PHE A 113 -25.53 8.63 11.78
N ALA A 114 -24.88 9.37 10.87
CA ALA A 114 -25.48 9.83 9.62
C ALA A 114 -25.88 8.65 8.72
N ASN A 115 -25.05 7.62 8.62
CA ASN A 115 -25.35 6.38 7.91
C ASN A 115 -26.60 5.69 8.49
N ALA A 116 -26.64 5.54 9.82
CA ALA A 116 -27.79 4.94 10.52
C ALA A 116 -29.07 5.77 10.35
N ALA A 117 -28.98 7.11 10.45
CA ALA A 117 -30.10 8.03 10.30
C ALA A 117 -30.70 7.99 8.89
N ALA A 118 -29.83 7.98 7.87
CA ALA A 118 -30.23 7.86 6.49
C ALA A 118 -30.95 6.52 6.22
N ALA A 119 -30.41 5.41 6.74
CA ALA A 119 -31.06 4.11 6.68
C ALA A 119 -32.41 4.11 7.42
N TYR A 120 -32.49 4.68 8.63
CA TYR A 120 -33.73 4.80 9.41
C TYR A 120 -34.83 5.53 8.64
N LEU A 121 -34.50 6.63 7.97
CA LEU A 121 -35.45 7.39 7.14
C LEU A 121 -36.02 6.55 5.99
N LEU A 122 -35.16 5.85 5.25
CA LEU A 122 -35.59 4.95 4.19
C LEU A 122 -36.45 3.79 4.73
N LEU A 123 -35.98 3.11 5.77
CA LEU A 123 -36.64 1.93 6.31
C LEU A 123 -37.97 2.27 6.99
N SER A 124 -38.08 3.41 7.66
CA SER A 124 -39.34 3.87 8.25
C SER A 124 -40.38 4.18 7.19
N TYR A 125 -39.95 4.63 6.00
CA TYR A 125 -40.82 4.79 4.85
C TYR A 125 -41.29 3.45 4.27
N ILE A 126 -40.37 2.48 4.07
CA ILE A 126 -40.67 1.17 3.49
C ILE A 126 -41.56 0.32 4.41
N PHE A 127 -41.19 0.19 5.69
CA PHE A 127 -41.80 -0.78 6.60
C PHE A 127 -42.92 -0.21 7.47
N ARG A 128 -42.98 1.12 7.65
CA ARG A 128 -43.94 1.80 8.55
C ARG A 128 -43.97 1.23 9.98
N ASN A 129 -42.88 0.63 10.43
CA ASN A 129 -42.72 0.09 11.77
C ASN A 129 -41.40 0.57 12.36
N LYS A 130 -41.49 1.44 13.38
CA LYS A 130 -40.33 2.09 14.00
C LYS A 130 -39.28 1.11 14.55
N TRP A 131 -39.69 -0.06 15.05
CA TRP A 131 -38.77 -1.05 15.61
C TRP A 131 -37.99 -1.78 14.52
N ILE A 132 -38.65 -2.16 13.42
CA ILE A 132 -37.97 -2.77 12.26
C ILE A 132 -36.96 -1.76 11.66
N SER A 133 -37.37 -0.50 11.55
CA SER A 133 -36.50 0.58 11.07
C SER A 133 -35.33 0.85 12.01
N LEU A 134 -35.55 0.80 13.33
CA LEU A 134 -34.49 0.92 14.33
C LEU A 134 -33.45 -0.20 14.19
N PHE A 135 -33.90 -1.46 14.02
CA PHE A 135 -33.00 -2.58 13.80
C PHE A 135 -32.13 -2.38 12.56
N GLY A 136 -32.73 -2.04 11.42
CA GLY A 136 -31.94 -1.85 10.19
C GLY A 136 -31.02 -0.63 10.27
N ALA A 137 -31.43 0.43 10.98
CA ALA A 137 -30.56 1.57 11.25
C ALA A 137 -29.36 1.19 12.13
N ALA A 138 -29.58 0.38 13.18
CA ALA A 138 -28.51 -0.15 14.01
C ALA A 138 -27.55 -1.03 13.19
N LEU A 139 -28.08 -1.92 12.34
CA LEU A 139 -27.30 -2.79 11.46
C LEU A 139 -26.37 -2.01 10.54
N VAL A 140 -26.85 -0.93 9.93
CA VAL A 140 -26.00 -0.03 9.14
C VAL A 140 -25.00 0.71 10.03
N GLY A 141 -25.46 1.33 11.12
CA GLY A 141 -24.65 2.18 12.00
C GLY A 141 -23.47 1.48 12.68
N ILE A 142 -23.61 0.18 12.99
CA ILE A 142 -22.56 -0.61 13.68
C ILE A 142 -21.93 -1.67 12.77
N SER A 143 -22.21 -1.64 11.46
CA SER A 143 -21.69 -2.63 10.51
C SER A 143 -20.17 -2.67 10.51
N LEU A 144 -19.59 -3.87 10.58
CA LEU A 144 -18.15 -4.07 10.42
C LEU A 144 -17.65 -3.63 9.04
N ILE A 145 -18.51 -3.66 8.01
CA ILE A 145 -18.19 -3.17 6.67
C ILE A 145 -17.85 -1.67 6.71
N ILE A 146 -18.55 -0.89 7.55
CA ILE A 146 -18.32 0.55 7.71
C ILE A 146 -17.23 0.82 8.74
N ALA A 147 -17.29 0.16 9.90
CA ALA A 147 -16.38 0.41 11.02
C ALA A 147 -14.92 0.11 10.69
N ARG A 148 -14.66 -0.71 9.67
CA ARG A 148 -13.31 -1.10 9.20
C ARG A 148 -13.00 -0.59 7.80
N ALA A 149 -13.89 0.22 7.24
CA ALA A 149 -13.63 0.91 6.00
C ALA A 149 -12.65 2.05 6.29
N SER A 150 -11.36 1.71 6.33
CA SER A 150 -10.28 2.68 6.17
C SER A 150 -9.89 2.63 4.68
N PRO A 151 -10.06 3.72 3.91
CA PRO A 151 -10.35 5.10 4.33
C PRO A 151 -11.82 5.56 4.54
N PHE A 152 -12.04 6.70 5.24
CA PHE A 152 -13.35 7.30 5.62
C PHE A 152 -14.35 7.42 4.48
N GLU A 153 -13.89 7.70 3.26
CA GLU A 153 -14.69 7.75 2.05
C GLU A 153 -15.55 6.48 1.86
N GLN A 154 -15.04 5.33 2.30
CA GLN A 154 -15.71 4.04 2.20
C GLN A 154 -16.76 3.85 3.30
N SER A 155 -16.57 4.54 4.42
CA SER A 155 -17.46 4.51 5.57
C SER A 155 -18.67 5.43 5.40
N THR A 156 -18.57 6.53 4.62
CA THR A 156 -19.69 7.45 4.38
C THR A 156 -20.63 6.91 3.29
N VAL A 157 -21.65 6.14 3.69
CA VAL A 157 -22.64 5.55 2.75
C VAL A 157 -24.03 6.17 2.83
N ALA A 158 -24.23 7.17 3.69
CA ALA A 158 -25.53 7.79 3.99
C ALA A 158 -26.27 8.31 2.74
N THR A 159 -25.54 8.71 1.69
CA THR A 159 -26.15 9.19 0.46
C THR A 159 -26.97 8.11 -0.24
N ILE A 160 -26.53 6.83 -0.23
CA ILE A 160 -27.21 5.71 -0.90
C ILE A 160 -28.66 5.54 -0.41
N PRO A 161 -28.92 5.29 0.90
CA PRO A 161 -30.29 5.19 1.39
C PRO A 161 -31.09 6.49 1.22
N LEU A 162 -30.48 7.67 1.32
CA LEU A 162 -31.19 8.94 1.06
C LEU A 162 -31.64 9.07 -0.40
N ALA A 163 -30.77 8.74 -1.36
CA ALA A 163 -31.10 8.79 -2.79
C ALA A 163 -32.25 7.84 -3.12
N ILE A 164 -32.22 6.61 -2.59
CA ILE A 164 -33.31 5.63 -2.74
C ILE A 164 -34.59 6.13 -2.06
N TYR A 165 -34.50 6.71 -0.86
CA TYR A 165 -35.64 7.26 -0.15
C TYR A 165 -36.32 8.38 -0.96
N PHE A 166 -35.54 9.31 -1.49
CA PHE A 166 -36.06 10.39 -2.32
C PHE A 166 -36.59 9.88 -3.66
N LEU A 167 -35.94 8.91 -4.31
CA LEU A 167 -36.43 8.27 -5.53
C LEU A 167 -37.80 7.64 -5.29
N GLN A 168 -37.93 6.82 -4.24
CA GLN A 168 -39.18 6.16 -3.89
C GLN A 168 -40.30 7.18 -3.64
N ARG A 169 -40.02 8.24 -2.87
CA ARG A 169 -41.01 9.31 -2.61
C ARG A 169 -41.36 10.11 -3.85
N ALA A 170 -40.41 10.35 -4.75
CA ALA A 170 -40.67 11.04 -6.01
C ALA A 170 -41.67 10.24 -6.85
N VAL A 171 -41.48 8.92 -6.92
CA VAL A 171 -42.33 8.00 -7.67
C VAL A 171 -43.71 7.83 -7.01
N ASP A 172 -43.77 7.66 -5.69
CA ASP A 172 -45.02 7.39 -4.98
C ASP A 172 -45.87 8.66 -4.76
N GLU A 173 -45.24 9.80 -4.45
CA GLU A 173 -45.96 11.07 -4.22
C GLU A 173 -46.07 11.94 -5.47
N ARG A 174 -45.37 11.61 -6.56
CA ARG A 174 -45.33 12.39 -7.82
C ARG A 174 -44.91 13.85 -7.63
N LYS A 175 -43.97 14.09 -6.72
CA LYS A 175 -43.47 15.45 -6.41
C LYS A 175 -42.05 15.63 -6.91
N TRP A 176 -41.86 16.61 -7.80
CA TRP A 176 -40.57 16.92 -8.42
C TRP A 176 -39.46 17.24 -7.41
N ARG A 177 -39.80 17.83 -6.25
CA ARG A 177 -38.82 18.16 -5.20
C ARG A 177 -38.05 16.93 -4.71
N PHE A 178 -38.67 15.75 -4.70
CA PHE A 178 -37.99 14.52 -4.30
C PHE A 178 -37.12 13.97 -5.43
N ALA A 179 -37.51 14.19 -6.69
CA ALA A 179 -36.64 13.89 -7.83
C ALA A 179 -35.37 14.76 -7.80
N LEU A 180 -35.54 16.07 -7.53
CA LEU A 180 -34.42 17.01 -7.34
C LEU A 180 -33.51 16.55 -6.19
N LEU A 181 -34.06 16.28 -5.00
CA LEU A 181 -33.28 15.80 -3.86
C LEU A 181 -32.57 14.46 -4.13
N CYS A 182 -33.21 13.54 -4.86
CA CYS A 182 -32.59 12.31 -5.30
C CYS A 182 -31.35 12.60 -6.17
N GLY A 183 -31.51 13.43 -7.22
CA GLY A 183 -30.41 13.83 -8.08
C GLY A 183 -29.29 14.56 -7.34
N ILE A 184 -29.62 15.44 -6.39
CA ILE A 184 -28.63 16.10 -5.53
C ILE A 184 -27.85 15.06 -4.72
N MET A 185 -28.49 14.08 -4.09
CA MET A 185 -27.79 13.03 -3.33
C MET A 185 -26.89 12.18 -4.22
N VAL A 186 -27.32 11.82 -5.44
CA VAL A 186 -26.49 11.06 -6.39
C VAL A 186 -25.29 11.88 -6.85
N GLY A 187 -25.51 13.14 -7.27
CA GLY A 187 -24.42 14.04 -7.67
C GLY A 187 -23.44 14.34 -6.53
N PHE A 188 -23.95 14.55 -5.32
CA PHE A 188 -23.14 14.79 -4.12
C PHE A 188 -22.29 13.58 -3.73
N THR A 189 -22.74 12.36 -4.07
CA THR A 189 -21.95 11.14 -3.82
C THR A 189 -20.60 11.14 -4.55
N ALA A 190 -20.49 11.87 -5.68
CA ALA A 190 -19.21 12.06 -6.38
C ALA A 190 -18.13 12.73 -5.50
N TYR A 191 -18.53 13.50 -4.48
CA TYR A 191 -17.65 14.15 -3.50
C TYR A 191 -17.52 13.36 -2.19
N VAL A 192 -18.16 12.20 -2.09
CA VAL A 192 -18.01 11.30 -0.94
C VAL A 192 -16.87 10.33 -1.20
N GLY A 193 -16.84 9.76 -2.40
CA GLY A 193 -15.83 8.78 -2.78
C GLY A 193 -16.21 8.08 -4.08
N SER A 194 -15.20 7.68 -4.85
CA SER A 194 -15.44 7.02 -6.15
C SER A 194 -16.10 5.64 -5.99
N TYR A 195 -15.69 4.87 -4.97
CA TYR A 195 -16.28 3.55 -4.68
C TYR A 195 -17.77 3.66 -4.32
N VAL A 196 -18.11 4.59 -3.44
CA VAL A 196 -19.50 4.84 -3.02
C VAL A 196 -20.34 5.35 -4.20
N SER A 197 -19.76 6.17 -5.08
CA SER A 197 -20.43 6.65 -6.30
C SER A 197 -20.79 5.52 -7.26
N VAL A 198 -19.87 4.59 -7.51
CA VAL A 198 -20.15 3.43 -8.37
C VAL A 198 -21.20 2.53 -7.70
N CYS A 199 -21.08 2.24 -6.40
CA CYS A 199 -22.06 1.46 -5.66
C CYS A 199 -23.46 2.13 -5.68
N MET A 200 -23.51 3.45 -5.52
CA MET A 200 -24.72 4.25 -5.64
C MET A 200 -25.36 4.10 -7.02
N LEU A 201 -24.58 4.30 -8.10
CA LEU A 201 -25.07 4.25 -9.47
C LEU A 201 -25.61 2.86 -9.84
N LEU A 202 -24.90 1.79 -9.45
CA LEU A 202 -25.39 0.42 -9.66
C LEU A 202 -26.68 0.16 -8.87
N THR A 203 -26.72 0.55 -7.60
CA THR A 203 -27.90 0.36 -6.73
C THR A 203 -29.11 1.12 -7.26
N ILE A 204 -28.95 2.41 -7.59
CA ILE A 204 -30.04 3.24 -8.08
C ILE A 204 -30.49 2.86 -9.49
N SER A 205 -29.59 2.42 -10.36
CA SER A 205 -29.95 1.96 -11.70
C SER A 205 -30.76 0.66 -11.65
N MET A 206 -30.34 -0.32 -10.85
CA MET A 206 -31.09 -1.58 -10.70
C MET A 206 -32.44 -1.38 -10.02
N TYR A 207 -32.47 -0.63 -8.93
CA TYR A 207 -33.71 -0.33 -8.22
C TYR A 207 -34.64 0.58 -9.04
N GLY A 208 -34.08 1.58 -9.72
CA GLY A 208 -34.78 2.46 -10.64
C GLY A 208 -35.37 1.70 -11.82
N PHE A 209 -34.65 0.73 -12.38
CA PHE A 209 -35.17 -0.16 -13.42
C PHE A 209 -36.37 -0.97 -12.92
N TYR A 210 -36.31 -1.53 -11.71
CA TYR A 210 -37.45 -2.22 -11.10
C TYR A 210 -38.68 -1.30 -10.98
N LEU A 211 -38.50 -0.05 -10.55
CA LEU A 211 -39.59 0.93 -10.49
C LEU A 211 -40.11 1.31 -11.88
N LEU A 212 -39.20 1.56 -12.83
CA LEU A 212 -39.51 1.92 -14.21
C LEU A 212 -40.30 0.81 -14.90
N TRP A 213 -39.90 -0.45 -14.73
CA TRP A 213 -40.59 -1.60 -15.31
C TRP A 213 -42.08 -1.63 -14.94
N SER A 214 -42.42 -1.24 -13.71
CA SER A 214 -43.80 -1.18 -13.25
C SER A 214 -44.58 0.07 -13.71
N ARG A 215 -43.89 1.14 -14.16
CA ARG A 215 -44.50 2.46 -14.41
C ARG A 215 -44.06 3.17 -15.70
N TYR A 216 -43.37 2.49 -16.63
CA TYR A 216 -42.77 3.10 -17.83
C TYR A 216 -43.76 3.84 -18.74
N LYS A 217 -45.06 3.49 -18.67
CA LYS A 217 -46.14 4.14 -19.43
C LYS A 217 -46.56 5.51 -18.87
N THR A 218 -46.09 5.90 -17.68
CA THR A 218 -46.48 7.17 -17.06
C THR A 218 -45.49 8.28 -17.43
N LEU A 219 -45.96 9.47 -17.79
CA LEU A 219 -45.06 10.60 -18.06
C LEU A 219 -44.29 11.06 -16.80
N ASP A 220 -44.90 10.83 -15.62
CA ASP A 220 -44.34 11.26 -14.33
C ASP A 220 -43.02 10.57 -13.99
N ILE A 221 -42.81 9.29 -14.38
CA ILE A 221 -41.53 8.60 -14.12
C ILE A 221 -40.40 9.19 -14.97
N TRP A 222 -40.67 9.51 -16.24
CA TRP A 222 -39.69 10.15 -17.12
C TRP A 222 -39.34 11.56 -16.66
N LYS A 223 -40.33 12.35 -16.18
CA LYS A 223 -40.07 13.64 -15.53
C LYS A 223 -39.18 13.48 -14.29
N THR A 224 -39.44 12.46 -13.48
CA THR A 224 -38.63 12.15 -12.29
C THR A 224 -37.19 11.84 -12.67
N ILE A 225 -36.99 10.97 -13.67
CA ILE A 225 -35.66 10.60 -14.18
C ILE A 225 -34.94 11.83 -14.75
N ALA A 226 -35.61 12.65 -15.57
CA ALA A 226 -35.02 13.84 -16.16
C ALA A 226 -34.58 14.86 -15.10
N ILE A 227 -35.43 15.16 -14.11
CA ILE A 227 -35.10 16.12 -13.04
C ILE A 227 -33.96 15.59 -12.17
N ALA A 228 -34.00 14.32 -11.78
CA ALA A 228 -32.93 13.71 -11.01
C ALA A 228 -31.60 13.68 -11.79
N GLY A 229 -31.64 13.34 -13.09
CA GLY A 229 -30.47 13.30 -13.96
C GLY A 229 -29.85 14.68 -14.18
N ILE A 230 -30.66 15.72 -14.39
CA ILE A 230 -30.19 17.11 -14.50
C ILE A 230 -29.52 17.55 -13.19
N ALA A 231 -30.17 17.32 -12.05
CA ALA A 231 -29.62 17.69 -10.74
C ALA A 231 -28.33 16.93 -10.41
N MET A 232 -28.28 15.62 -10.69
CA MET A 232 -27.07 14.79 -10.56
C MET A 232 -25.93 15.36 -11.40
N THR A 233 -26.21 15.73 -12.65
CA THR A 233 -25.21 16.28 -13.56
C THR A 233 -24.70 17.62 -13.06
N ILE A 234 -25.59 18.55 -12.68
CA ILE A 234 -25.19 19.88 -12.18
C ILE A 234 -24.33 19.79 -10.93
N ILE A 235 -24.71 18.94 -9.97
CA ILE A 235 -23.97 18.80 -8.72
C ILE A 235 -22.67 18.01 -8.91
N GLY A 236 -22.69 16.91 -9.67
CA GLY A 236 -21.54 16.04 -9.86
C GLY A 236 -20.52 16.53 -10.89
N ALA A 237 -20.93 17.34 -11.88
CA ALA A 237 -20.05 17.79 -12.96
C ALA A 237 -18.79 18.52 -12.50
N PRO A 238 -18.80 19.44 -11.52
CA PRO A 238 -17.58 20.12 -11.09
C PRO A 238 -16.49 19.18 -10.57
N ARG A 239 -16.86 18.01 -10.03
CA ARG A 239 -15.93 16.95 -9.65
C ARG A 239 -15.51 16.08 -10.83
N LEU A 240 -16.45 15.71 -11.69
CA LEU A 240 -16.18 14.77 -12.79
C LEU A 240 -15.44 15.43 -13.97
N LEU A 241 -15.67 16.71 -14.26
CA LEU A 241 -15.06 17.38 -15.40
C LEU A 241 -13.52 17.45 -15.29
N PRO A 242 -12.90 17.84 -14.17
CA PRO A 242 -11.44 17.76 -14.02
C PRO A 242 -10.88 16.35 -14.21
N MET A 243 -11.60 15.32 -13.75
CA MET A 243 -11.20 13.92 -13.94
C MET A 243 -11.34 13.46 -15.41
N LEU A 244 -12.28 14.02 -16.16
CA LEU A 244 -12.47 13.68 -17.58
C LEU A 244 -11.50 14.43 -18.49
N ASN A 245 -11.10 15.65 -18.11
CA ASN A 245 -10.15 16.45 -18.89
C ASN A 245 -8.73 15.87 -18.87
N ASN A 246 -8.37 15.11 -17.83
CA ASN A 246 -7.05 14.48 -17.67
C ASN A 246 -7.06 12.99 -18.05
N ARG A 247 -7.97 12.57 -18.96
CA ARG A 247 -8.26 11.15 -19.26
C ARG A 247 -7.05 10.33 -19.72
N GLU A 248 -6.08 10.95 -20.39
CA GLU A 248 -4.91 10.25 -20.93
C GLU A 248 -4.11 9.62 -19.79
N ASN A 249 -4.15 10.25 -18.62
CA ASN A 249 -3.42 9.80 -17.45
C ASN A 249 -4.22 8.77 -16.64
N VAL A 250 -5.48 8.48 -17.01
CA VAL A 250 -6.31 7.49 -16.31
C VAL A 250 -5.76 6.08 -16.50
N GLU A 251 -5.22 5.76 -17.69
CA GLU A 251 -4.66 4.43 -17.95
C GLU A 251 -3.40 4.20 -17.12
N ASP A 252 -2.45 5.14 -17.13
CA ASP A 252 -1.24 5.09 -16.30
C ASP A 252 -1.55 4.94 -14.81
N VAL A 253 -2.55 5.69 -14.35
CA VAL A 253 -3.05 5.66 -12.97
C VAL A 253 -3.68 4.31 -12.61
N LEU A 254 -4.36 3.64 -13.55
CA LEU A 254 -4.99 2.35 -13.33
C LEU A 254 -3.98 1.20 -13.38
N ASP A 255 -2.95 1.31 -14.21
CA ASP A 255 -1.92 0.28 -14.38
C ASP A 255 -0.91 0.24 -13.22
N PHE A 256 -0.76 1.34 -12.48
CA PHE A 256 0.11 1.44 -11.29
C PHE A 256 -0.19 0.39 -10.19
N ARG A 257 -1.35 -0.27 -10.19
CA ARG A 257 -1.67 -1.35 -9.25
C ARG A 257 -1.86 -2.69 -9.95
N SER A 258 -0.79 -3.29 -10.47
CA SER A 258 -0.78 -4.69 -10.95
C SER A 258 -1.39 -5.71 -9.95
N SER A 259 -1.44 -5.36 -8.65
CA SER A 259 -2.08 -6.13 -7.58
C SER A 259 -3.61 -6.29 -7.66
N TRP A 260 -4.32 -5.64 -8.61
CA TRP A 260 -5.75 -5.92 -8.80
C TRP A 260 -6.03 -7.39 -9.20
N ARG A 261 -5.03 -8.07 -9.78
CA ARG A 261 -5.13 -9.50 -10.12
C ARG A 261 -5.04 -10.43 -8.90
N SER A 262 -4.49 -9.99 -7.77
CA SER A 262 -4.31 -10.83 -6.58
C SER A 262 -5.43 -10.69 -5.54
N ASN A 263 -6.11 -9.55 -5.48
CA ASN A 263 -7.03 -9.24 -4.38
C ASN A 263 -8.47 -9.74 -4.59
N SER A 264 -8.73 -10.98 -4.19
CA SER A 264 -10.06 -11.58 -4.06
C SER A 264 -10.55 -11.57 -2.61
N THR A 265 -11.86 -11.42 -2.38
CA THR A 265 -12.43 -11.69 -1.04
C THR A 265 -12.66 -13.18 -0.88
N ASP A 266 -12.19 -13.74 0.23
CA ASP A 266 -12.44 -15.13 0.58
C ASP A 266 -13.94 -15.37 0.83
N LEU A 267 -14.55 -16.34 0.15
CA LEU A 267 -15.94 -16.71 0.34
C LEU A 267 -16.26 -17.09 1.81
N GLN A 268 -15.31 -17.73 2.51
CA GLN A 268 -15.47 -18.12 3.90
C GLN A 268 -15.57 -16.91 4.84
N SER A 269 -14.94 -15.79 4.48
CA SER A 269 -14.92 -14.56 5.29
C SER A 269 -16.29 -13.92 5.50
N PHE A 270 -17.28 -14.21 4.64
CA PHE A 270 -18.64 -13.69 4.81
C PHE A 270 -19.36 -14.28 6.03
N ILE A 271 -18.96 -15.47 6.49
CA ILE A 271 -19.66 -16.27 7.50
C ILE A 271 -18.78 -16.55 8.73
N VAL A 272 -17.46 -16.57 8.59
CA VAL A 272 -16.57 -16.78 9.75
C VAL A 272 -16.46 -15.50 10.55
N HIS A 273 -16.85 -15.59 11.82
CA HIS A 273 -16.77 -14.48 12.76
C HIS A 273 -15.33 -13.94 12.83
N PRO A 274 -15.11 -12.61 12.86
CA PRO A 274 -13.76 -12.03 12.83
C PRO A 274 -12.84 -12.51 13.94
N ALA A 275 -13.38 -12.87 15.11
CA ALA A 275 -12.60 -13.43 16.22
C ALA A 275 -12.01 -14.82 15.93
N LEU A 276 -12.52 -15.53 14.91
CA LEU A 276 -12.04 -16.85 14.48
C LEU A 276 -11.29 -16.80 13.14
N ALA A 277 -11.39 -15.69 12.41
CA ALA A 277 -10.84 -15.55 11.07
C ALA A 277 -9.40 -15.00 11.13
N PRO A 278 -8.49 -15.42 10.23
CA PRO A 278 -7.16 -14.81 10.10
C PRO A 278 -7.26 -13.32 9.76
N SER A 279 -6.29 -12.51 10.20
CA SER A 279 -6.31 -11.03 10.20
C SER A 279 -6.84 -10.40 8.90
N GLU A 280 -6.38 -10.87 7.74
CA GLU A 280 -6.75 -10.31 6.43
C GLU A 280 -8.21 -10.56 6.03
N SER A 281 -8.78 -11.70 6.45
CA SER A 281 -10.14 -12.11 6.11
C SER A 281 -11.23 -11.40 6.93
N GLN A 282 -10.84 -10.63 7.95
CA GLN A 282 -11.79 -10.13 8.96
C GLN A 282 -12.70 -8.99 8.49
N ASN A 283 -12.43 -8.39 7.34
CA ASN A 283 -13.13 -7.16 6.89
C ASN A 283 -14.36 -7.42 6.02
N SER A 284 -14.70 -8.68 5.77
CA SER A 284 -15.76 -9.06 4.85
C SER A 284 -16.96 -9.73 5.52
N TYR A 285 -16.96 -9.85 6.85
CA TYR A 285 -18.04 -10.52 7.59
C TYR A 285 -19.38 -9.80 7.46
N ILE A 286 -20.43 -10.54 7.07
CA ILE A 286 -21.78 -10.01 6.76
C ILE A 286 -22.78 -10.23 7.91
N GLY A 287 -22.40 -11.05 8.89
CA GLY A 287 -23.25 -11.38 10.03
C GLY A 287 -24.17 -12.58 9.80
N VAL A 288 -24.15 -13.51 10.74
CA VAL A 288 -25.09 -14.63 10.85
C VAL A 288 -26.51 -14.14 11.18
N VAL A 289 -26.67 -13.14 12.05
CA VAL A 289 -28.02 -12.62 12.39
C VAL A 289 -28.74 -12.06 11.15
N PRO A 290 -28.14 -11.17 10.34
CA PRO A 290 -28.71 -10.73 9.07
C PRO A 290 -29.06 -11.91 8.14
N LEU A 291 -28.15 -12.86 7.95
CA LEU A 291 -28.37 -14.00 7.05
C LEU A 291 -29.55 -14.89 7.48
N LEU A 292 -29.68 -15.17 8.78
CA LEU A 292 -30.80 -15.94 9.33
C LEU A 292 -32.14 -15.22 9.14
N LEU A 293 -32.16 -13.89 9.32
CA LEU A 293 -33.35 -13.08 9.08
C LEU A 293 -33.73 -13.06 7.59
N ILE A 294 -32.76 -12.96 6.70
CA ILE A 294 -32.99 -13.05 5.25
C ILE A 294 -33.61 -14.41 4.89
N ALA A 295 -33.08 -15.51 5.43
CA ALA A 295 -33.62 -16.85 5.22
C ALA A 295 -35.08 -16.97 5.71
N ALA A 296 -35.37 -16.47 6.91
CA ALA A 296 -36.73 -16.40 7.44
C ALA A 296 -37.69 -15.59 6.53
N GLY A 297 -37.21 -14.46 6.00
CA GLY A 297 -37.96 -13.64 5.05
C GLY A 297 -38.28 -14.37 3.75
N ILE A 298 -37.31 -15.10 3.18
CA ILE A 298 -37.48 -15.89 1.95
C ILE A 298 -38.48 -17.04 2.16
N TRP A 299 -38.40 -17.72 3.31
CA TRP A 299 -39.34 -18.80 3.63
C TRP A 299 -40.78 -18.29 3.77
N SER A 300 -40.97 -17.07 4.27
CA SER A 300 -42.28 -16.41 4.30
C SER A 300 -42.76 -16.03 2.89
N SER A 301 -43.94 -16.51 2.47
CA SER A 301 -44.43 -16.31 1.09
C SER A 301 -44.81 -14.85 0.77
N GLY A 302 -45.19 -14.06 1.78
CA GLY A 302 -45.78 -12.73 1.60
C GLY A 302 -44.81 -11.64 1.11
N ALA A 303 -43.51 -11.78 1.32
CA ALA A 303 -42.52 -10.74 1.03
C ALA A 303 -41.68 -10.99 -0.25
N ARG A 304 -41.72 -12.20 -0.82
CA ARG A 304 -40.79 -12.65 -1.89
C ARG A 304 -40.68 -11.68 -3.08
N ARG A 305 -41.81 -11.19 -3.59
CA ARG A 305 -41.83 -10.25 -4.72
C ARG A 305 -41.17 -8.90 -4.39
N LYS A 306 -41.32 -8.43 -3.15
CA LYS A 306 -40.72 -7.17 -2.68
C LYS A 306 -39.24 -7.32 -2.33
N MET A 307 -38.83 -8.52 -1.94
CA MET A 307 -37.43 -8.86 -1.64
C MET A 307 -36.59 -9.04 -2.91
N LEU A 308 -37.19 -9.54 -4.00
CA LEU A 308 -36.48 -9.86 -5.24
C LEU A 308 -35.51 -8.77 -5.75
N PRO A 309 -35.90 -7.49 -5.94
CA PRO A 309 -34.96 -6.49 -6.42
C PRO A 309 -33.75 -6.32 -5.48
N TRP A 310 -33.97 -6.36 -4.16
CA TRP A 310 -32.91 -6.26 -3.17
C TRP A 310 -32.01 -7.49 -3.14
N LEU A 311 -32.58 -8.68 -3.35
CA LEU A 311 -31.82 -9.92 -3.45
C LEU A 311 -30.89 -9.90 -4.67
N VAL A 312 -31.37 -9.41 -5.81
CA VAL A 312 -30.54 -9.29 -7.02
C VAL A 312 -29.40 -8.29 -6.82
N ILE A 313 -29.69 -7.12 -6.21
CA ILE A 313 -28.65 -6.12 -5.90
C ILE A 313 -27.63 -6.68 -4.90
N LEU A 314 -28.08 -7.37 -3.84
CA LEU A 314 -27.18 -8.02 -2.87
C LEU A 314 -26.28 -9.03 -3.58
N LEU A 315 -26.86 -9.96 -4.35
CA LEU A 315 -26.11 -11.01 -5.05
C LEU A 315 -25.10 -10.42 -6.03
N LEU A 316 -25.44 -9.34 -6.75
CA LEU A 316 -24.50 -8.64 -7.61
C LEU A 316 -23.26 -8.19 -6.81
N PHE A 317 -23.45 -7.46 -5.70
CA PHE A 317 -22.33 -6.95 -4.93
C PHE A 317 -21.53 -8.06 -4.23
N ILE A 318 -22.18 -9.14 -3.78
CA ILE A 318 -21.45 -10.30 -3.24
C ILE A 318 -20.59 -10.96 -4.32
N VAL A 319 -21.14 -11.20 -5.51
CA VAL A 319 -20.40 -11.81 -6.62
C VAL A 319 -19.24 -10.93 -7.07
N LEU A 320 -19.45 -9.60 -7.16
CA LEU A 320 -18.37 -8.67 -7.45
C LEU A 320 -17.33 -8.63 -6.32
N SER A 321 -17.76 -8.74 -5.06
CA SER A 321 -16.82 -8.69 -3.94
C SER A 321 -15.84 -9.85 -3.89
N LEU A 322 -16.19 -10.99 -4.48
CA LEU A 322 -15.33 -12.17 -4.56
C LEU A 322 -14.04 -11.90 -5.36
N GLY A 323 -13.99 -10.88 -6.23
CA GLY A 323 -12.80 -10.56 -7.01
C GLY A 323 -12.78 -11.20 -8.40
N THR A 324 -11.61 -11.17 -9.04
CA THR A 324 -11.34 -11.78 -10.35
C THR A 324 -11.37 -13.31 -10.29
N TYR A 325 -10.90 -13.87 -9.17
CA TYR A 325 -10.75 -15.32 -8.94
C TYR A 325 -11.49 -15.70 -7.67
N LEU A 326 -12.05 -16.92 -7.63
CA LEU A 326 -12.66 -17.45 -6.41
C LEU A 326 -11.58 -17.81 -5.39
N THR A 327 -11.75 -17.36 -4.15
CA THR A 327 -10.91 -17.76 -3.02
C THR A 327 -11.78 -18.36 -1.92
N VAL A 328 -11.39 -19.52 -1.39
CA VAL A 328 -12.12 -20.21 -0.32
C VAL A 328 -11.13 -20.73 0.72
N GLY A 329 -11.25 -20.25 1.96
CA GLY A 329 -10.37 -20.66 3.06
C GLY A 329 -8.90 -20.34 2.79
N GLY A 330 -8.62 -19.16 2.22
CA GLY A 330 -7.29 -18.71 1.79
C GLY A 330 -6.79 -19.34 0.49
N VAL A 331 -7.44 -20.38 -0.04
CA VAL A 331 -7.02 -21.05 -1.28
C VAL A 331 -7.63 -20.35 -2.49
N LYS A 332 -6.77 -19.84 -3.38
CA LYS A 332 -7.16 -19.17 -4.64
C LYS A 332 -7.32 -20.17 -5.77
N PHE A 333 -8.51 -20.19 -6.39
CA PHE A 333 -8.84 -21.04 -7.54
C PHE A 333 -8.73 -20.24 -8.85
N SER A 334 -7.51 -20.15 -9.39
CA SER A 334 -7.22 -19.39 -10.62
C SER A 334 -8.00 -19.84 -11.86
N GLN A 335 -8.43 -21.11 -11.90
CA GLN A 335 -9.22 -21.69 -12.98
C GLN A 335 -10.67 -21.17 -13.03
N ILE A 336 -11.17 -20.58 -11.94
CA ILE A 336 -12.55 -20.11 -11.82
C ILE A 336 -12.56 -18.60 -11.96
N LEU A 337 -12.71 -18.13 -13.20
CA LEU A 337 -12.87 -16.71 -13.53
C LEU A 337 -14.27 -16.24 -13.13
N LEU A 338 -14.32 -15.20 -12.30
CA LEU A 338 -15.56 -14.59 -11.83
C LEU A 338 -15.96 -13.38 -12.69
N PRO A 339 -17.21 -12.87 -12.59
CA PRO A 339 -17.68 -11.76 -13.41
C PRO A 339 -16.81 -10.50 -13.36
N GLN A 340 -16.12 -10.22 -12.24
CA GLN A 340 -15.23 -9.07 -12.15
C GLN A 340 -14.06 -9.14 -13.15
N HIS A 341 -13.57 -10.34 -13.49
CA HIS A 341 -12.53 -10.51 -14.51
C HIS A 341 -12.94 -9.87 -15.83
N PHE A 342 -14.11 -10.26 -16.35
CA PHE A 342 -14.62 -9.75 -17.62
C PHE A 342 -14.98 -8.26 -17.55
N LEU A 343 -15.43 -7.78 -16.38
CA LEU A 343 -15.76 -6.37 -16.19
C LEU A 343 -14.52 -5.47 -16.07
N ASN A 344 -13.40 -5.99 -15.56
CA ASN A 344 -12.11 -5.30 -15.56
C ASN A 344 -11.59 -5.06 -16.97
N ASP A 345 -11.97 -5.89 -17.94
CA ASP A 345 -11.58 -5.75 -19.34
C ASP A 345 -12.57 -4.88 -20.12
N LEU A 346 -13.88 -5.05 -19.86
CA LEU A 346 -14.92 -4.31 -20.57
C LEU A 346 -15.00 -2.84 -20.13
N PHE A 347 -14.77 -2.56 -18.84
CA PHE A 347 -14.90 -1.24 -18.25
C PHE A 347 -13.75 -0.97 -17.25
N PRO A 348 -12.49 -0.91 -17.74
CA PRO A 348 -11.30 -0.87 -16.88
C PRO A 348 -11.32 0.28 -15.88
N VAL A 349 -11.75 1.47 -16.33
CA VAL A 349 -11.84 2.69 -15.50
C VAL A 349 -12.68 2.50 -14.24
N VAL A 350 -13.75 1.71 -14.34
CA VAL A 350 -14.68 1.48 -13.23
C VAL A 350 -14.20 0.32 -12.38
N PHE A 351 -13.94 -0.83 -12.98
CA PHE A 351 -13.77 -2.08 -12.22
C PHE A 351 -12.33 -2.34 -11.78
N ARG A 352 -11.30 -1.92 -12.55
CA ARG A 352 -9.89 -1.98 -12.07
C ARG A 352 -9.64 -1.01 -10.93
N GLY A 353 -10.41 0.08 -10.88
CA GLY A 353 -10.43 0.99 -9.74
C GLY A 353 -10.76 0.27 -8.41
N PHE A 354 -11.61 -0.75 -8.44
CA PHE A 354 -11.91 -1.64 -7.30
C PHE A 354 -10.84 -2.72 -7.13
N SER A 355 -9.61 -2.26 -6.90
CA SER A 355 -8.43 -3.11 -6.69
C SER A 355 -8.53 -4.07 -5.50
N ARG A 356 -9.49 -3.90 -4.59
CA ARG A 356 -9.79 -4.83 -3.50
C ARG A 356 -11.26 -5.25 -3.58
N GLY A 357 -11.53 -6.54 -3.79
CA GLY A 357 -12.89 -7.07 -3.91
C GLY A 357 -13.81 -6.63 -2.76
N ARG A 358 -13.30 -6.57 -1.53
CA ARG A 358 -14.07 -6.16 -0.34
C ARG A 358 -14.75 -4.78 -0.45
N HIS A 359 -14.24 -3.85 -1.27
CA HIS A 359 -14.87 -2.54 -1.44
C HIS A 359 -16.27 -2.62 -2.06
N TRP A 360 -16.61 -3.71 -2.77
CA TRP A 360 -17.97 -3.94 -3.27
C TRP A 360 -18.99 -4.20 -2.15
N LEU A 361 -18.55 -4.58 -0.95
CA LEU A 361 -19.44 -4.80 0.19
C LEU A 361 -20.12 -3.52 0.70
N ILE A 362 -19.55 -2.36 0.38
CA ILE A 362 -20.18 -1.05 0.58
C ILE A 362 -21.56 -1.04 -0.07
N GLY A 363 -21.67 -1.52 -1.32
CA GLY A 363 -22.93 -1.64 -2.04
C GLY A 363 -23.86 -2.74 -1.53
N ALA A 364 -23.31 -3.79 -0.92
CA ALA A 364 -24.07 -4.90 -0.35
C ALA A 364 -24.81 -4.53 0.95
N LEU A 365 -24.32 -3.54 1.69
CA LEU A 365 -24.83 -3.22 3.03
C LEU A 365 -26.31 -2.81 3.05
N LEU A 366 -26.72 -1.92 2.14
CA LEU A 366 -28.12 -1.48 2.07
C LEU A 366 -29.11 -2.61 1.73
N PRO A 367 -28.93 -3.39 0.63
CA PRO A 367 -29.85 -4.48 0.31
C PRO A 367 -29.84 -5.57 1.40
N LEU A 368 -28.68 -5.88 2.00
CA LEU A 368 -28.59 -6.78 3.15
C LEU A 368 -29.50 -6.32 4.30
N THR A 369 -29.42 -5.03 4.63
CA THR A 369 -30.24 -4.41 5.68
C THR A 369 -31.73 -4.54 5.38
N ILE A 370 -32.14 -4.19 4.15
CA ILE A 370 -33.56 -4.20 3.75
C ILE A 370 -34.11 -5.63 3.76
N LEU A 371 -33.36 -6.61 3.27
CA LEU A 371 -33.76 -8.01 3.28
C LEU A 371 -33.89 -8.56 4.71
N SER A 372 -32.97 -8.18 5.60
CA SER A 372 -33.04 -8.54 7.03
C SER A 372 -34.29 -7.95 7.70
N CYS A 373 -34.65 -6.70 7.37
CA CYS A 373 -35.89 -6.07 7.83
C CYS A 373 -37.15 -6.77 7.31
N TYR A 374 -37.17 -7.28 6.07
CA TYR A 374 -38.26 -8.13 5.57
C TYR A 374 -38.37 -9.43 6.37
N GLY A 375 -37.23 -10.03 6.75
CA GLY A 375 -37.16 -11.14 7.69
C GLY A 375 -37.90 -10.86 9.00
N LEU A 376 -37.55 -9.75 9.65
CA LEU A 376 -38.22 -9.32 10.89
C LEU A 376 -39.69 -9.01 10.70
N GLN A 377 -40.07 -8.41 9.57
CA GLN A 377 -41.47 -8.14 9.25
C GLN A 377 -42.28 -9.43 9.16
N SER A 378 -41.71 -10.51 8.60
CA SER A 378 -42.37 -11.81 8.52
C SER A 378 -42.63 -12.42 9.90
N LEU A 379 -41.69 -12.24 10.84
CA LEU A 379 -41.81 -12.70 12.22
C LEU A 379 -42.88 -11.91 13.00
N ASN A 380 -43.05 -10.61 12.70
CA ASN A 380 -44.07 -9.77 13.35
C ASN A 380 -45.51 -10.21 13.05
N HIS A 381 -45.75 -10.82 11.89
CA HIS A 381 -47.08 -11.34 11.53
C HIS A 381 -47.44 -12.65 12.26
N SER A 382 -46.47 -13.27 12.93
CA SER A 382 -46.69 -14.47 13.74
C SER A 382 -47.14 -14.10 15.18
N TYR A 383 -47.39 -15.11 16.03
CA TYR A 383 -47.95 -15.01 17.40
C TYR A 383 -47.18 -14.09 18.40
N LEU A 384 -46.10 -13.44 17.97
CA LEU A 384 -45.15 -12.69 18.80
C LEU A 384 -45.44 -11.17 18.90
N SER A 385 -46.58 -10.69 18.39
CA SER A 385 -46.89 -9.25 18.27
C SER A 385 -46.81 -8.47 19.61
N HIS A 386 -47.19 -9.09 20.73
CA HIS A 386 -47.17 -8.45 22.06
C HIS A 386 -45.76 -8.26 22.63
N HIS A 387 -44.76 -8.98 22.13
CA HIS A 387 -43.37 -8.91 22.59
C HIS A 387 -42.39 -8.44 21.51
N PHE A 388 -42.90 -8.03 20.34
CA PHE A 388 -42.08 -7.73 19.19
C PHE A 388 -41.01 -6.65 19.44
N SER A 389 -41.34 -5.58 20.18
CA SER A 389 -40.34 -4.56 20.54
C SER A 389 -39.20 -5.11 21.40
N LYS A 390 -39.50 -6.01 22.34
CA LYS A 390 -38.48 -6.66 23.18
C LYS A 390 -37.58 -7.58 22.34
N ILE A 391 -38.16 -8.34 21.42
CA ILE A 391 -37.42 -9.19 20.49
C ILE A 391 -36.47 -8.36 19.62
N ILE A 392 -36.93 -7.22 19.13
CA ILE A 392 -36.07 -6.31 18.35
C ILE A 392 -34.92 -5.77 19.18
N VAL A 393 -35.15 -5.35 20.43
CA VAL A 393 -34.07 -4.89 21.32
C VAL A 393 -33.07 -6.02 21.56
N VAL A 394 -33.53 -7.24 21.82
CA VAL A 394 -32.64 -8.41 21.98
C VAL A 394 -31.86 -8.68 20.69
N ALA A 395 -32.50 -8.62 19.52
CA ALA A 395 -31.82 -8.79 18.23
C ALA A 395 -30.76 -7.73 17.98
N ILE A 396 -31.00 -6.48 18.37
CA ILE A 396 -30.03 -5.38 18.31
C ILE A 396 -28.85 -5.64 19.25
N VAL A 397 -29.09 -6.13 20.47
CA VAL A 397 -28.00 -6.48 21.40
C VAL A 397 -27.16 -7.64 20.86
N ILE A 398 -27.80 -8.69 20.34
CA ILE A 398 -27.08 -9.82 19.72
C ILE A 398 -26.25 -9.33 18.52
N LEU A 399 -26.83 -8.48 17.66
CA LEU A 399 -26.13 -7.89 16.54
C LEU A 399 -24.94 -7.02 16.99
N ALA A 400 -25.12 -6.24 18.06
CA ALA A 400 -24.05 -5.42 18.62
C ALA A 400 -22.92 -6.29 19.18
N LEU A 401 -23.23 -7.42 19.84
CA LEU A 401 -22.23 -8.38 20.31
C LEU A 401 -21.52 -9.09 19.15
N GLU A 402 -22.26 -9.44 18.11
CA GLU A 402 -21.74 -10.10 16.91
C GLU A 402 -20.80 -9.18 16.11
N TYR A 403 -21.11 -7.89 16.04
CA TYR A 403 -20.25 -6.90 15.39
C TYR A 403 -19.29 -6.20 16.35
N TYR A 404 -19.32 -6.57 17.63
CA TYR A 404 -18.44 -5.97 18.61
C TYR A 404 -17.01 -6.37 18.30
N ARG A 405 -16.22 -5.35 17.97
CA ARG A 405 -14.78 -5.47 17.93
C ARG A 405 -14.19 -4.13 18.34
N PRO A 406 -13.36 -4.10 19.40
CA PRO A 406 -12.69 -2.88 19.80
C PRO A 406 -11.96 -2.28 18.61
N ILE A 407 -12.18 -0.98 18.39
CA ILE A 407 -11.43 -0.24 17.39
C ILE A 407 -10.02 -0.08 17.92
N THR A 408 -9.07 -0.70 17.22
CA THR A 408 -7.65 -0.47 17.40
C THR A 408 -7.32 0.93 16.86
N GLY A 409 -6.37 1.60 17.49
CA GLY A 409 -5.97 2.93 17.09
C GLY A 409 -4.52 3.19 17.42
N GLN A 410 -4.03 4.32 16.92
CA GLN A 410 -2.64 4.74 17.10
C GLN A 410 -2.63 5.99 17.99
N THR A 411 -1.77 5.96 19.02
CA THR A 411 -1.42 7.14 19.81
C THR A 411 -0.15 7.76 19.24
N ILE A 412 -0.11 9.08 19.14
CA ILE A 412 1.14 9.81 18.85
C ILE A 412 1.69 10.33 20.17
N ASP A 413 2.96 10.06 20.42
CA ASP A 413 3.68 10.63 21.56
C ASP A 413 3.97 12.11 21.27
N GLU A 414 3.76 12.99 22.23
CA GLU A 414 4.09 14.42 22.10
C GLU A 414 5.56 14.62 21.68
N ARG A 415 6.46 13.73 22.12
CA ARG A 415 7.87 13.72 21.70
C ARG A 415 8.07 13.49 20.20
N GLN A 416 7.12 12.87 19.51
CA GLN A 416 7.18 12.73 18.05
C GLN A 416 6.91 14.06 17.33
N LEU A 417 6.34 15.03 18.03
CA LEU A 417 5.90 16.30 17.47
C LEU A 417 6.79 17.48 17.90
N SER A 418 7.78 17.29 18.77
CA SER A 418 8.64 18.37 19.28
C SER A 418 9.45 19.09 18.20
N HIS A 419 9.71 18.43 17.07
CA HIS A 419 10.36 19.05 15.92
C HIS A 419 9.50 20.12 15.24
N LEU A 420 8.17 20.09 15.42
CA LEU A 420 7.26 21.08 14.85
C LEU A 420 7.43 22.43 15.52
N ASP A 421 7.54 22.46 16.85
CA ASP A 421 7.82 23.68 17.62
C ASP A 421 9.15 24.30 17.16
N TRP A 422 10.17 23.47 16.95
CA TRP A 422 11.46 23.92 16.42
C TRP A 422 11.33 24.52 15.01
N LEU A 423 10.56 23.89 14.11
CA LEU A 423 10.33 24.42 12.76
C LEU A 423 9.55 25.75 12.77
N GLU A 424 8.61 25.93 13.70
CA GLU A 424 7.89 27.19 13.89
C GLU A 424 8.82 28.31 14.38
N GLU A 425 9.71 28.02 15.33
CA GLU A 425 10.74 28.96 15.82
C GLU A 425 11.73 29.34 14.70
N GLU A 426 12.14 28.38 13.89
CA GLU A 426 13.02 28.60 12.74
C GLU A 426 12.33 29.51 11.69
N GLN A 427 11.04 29.28 11.41
CA GLN A 427 10.26 30.15 10.52
C GLN A 427 10.11 31.56 11.10
N ALA A 428 9.81 31.68 12.40
CA ALA A 428 9.67 32.96 13.09
C ALA A 428 10.98 33.78 13.05
N SER A 429 12.13 33.10 12.94
CA SER A 429 13.45 33.70 12.76
C SER A 429 13.70 34.24 11.34
N GLY A 430 12.73 34.10 10.43
CA GLY A 430 12.77 34.65 9.07
C GLY A 430 13.25 33.69 7.99
N TYR A 431 13.48 32.41 8.33
CA TYR A 431 13.86 31.39 7.35
C TYR A 431 12.60 30.82 6.69
N PRO A 432 12.46 30.88 5.34
CA PRO A 432 11.33 30.27 4.67
C PRO A 432 11.42 28.73 4.78
N THR A 433 10.56 28.11 5.57
CA THR A 433 10.58 26.66 5.78
C THR A 433 9.90 25.91 4.64
N ARG A 434 10.68 25.10 3.91
CA ARG A 434 10.23 24.18 2.85
C ARG A 434 10.98 22.87 2.98
N LEU A 435 10.26 21.77 3.01
CA LEU A 435 10.74 20.49 3.53
C LEU A 435 10.94 19.45 2.43
N VAL A 436 12.04 18.70 2.53
CA VAL A 436 12.29 17.45 1.80
C VAL A 436 12.25 16.34 2.82
N TYR A 437 11.22 15.49 2.79
CA TYR A 437 11.19 14.31 3.67
C TYR A 437 11.86 13.11 3.00
N VAL A 438 12.65 12.36 3.78
CA VAL A 438 13.25 11.07 3.37
C VAL A 438 12.96 9.99 4.43
N PRO A 439 12.79 8.71 4.06
CA PRO A 439 12.90 8.13 2.72
C PRO A 439 11.74 8.45 1.76
N MET A 440 12.06 8.82 0.51
CA MET A 440 11.06 9.14 -0.53
C MET A 440 10.46 7.88 -1.20
N ASN A 441 11.16 6.74 -1.21
CA ASN A 441 10.72 5.52 -1.89
C ASN A 441 9.63 4.74 -1.13
N VAL A 442 9.38 5.05 0.14
CA VAL A 442 8.48 4.24 0.99
C VAL A 442 7.06 4.79 0.98
N THR A 443 6.15 4.12 0.27
CA THR A 443 4.77 4.61 0.07
C THR A 443 4.00 4.89 1.36
N HIS A 444 4.13 4.04 2.39
CA HIS A 444 3.39 4.20 3.64
C HIS A 444 3.89 5.37 4.48
N VAL A 445 5.17 5.73 4.35
CA VAL A 445 5.77 6.86 5.05
C VAL A 445 5.30 8.19 4.44
N ARG A 446 5.00 8.21 3.14
CA ARG A 446 4.44 9.40 2.47
C ARG A 446 3.13 9.88 3.07
N TRP A 447 2.28 8.97 3.55
CA TRP A 447 1.05 9.35 4.24
C TRP A 447 1.34 10.05 5.56
N TYR A 448 2.37 9.61 6.28
CA TYR A 448 2.80 10.27 7.51
C TYR A 448 3.36 11.68 7.24
N TYR A 449 4.04 11.91 6.11
CA TYR A 449 4.45 13.27 5.69
C TYR A 449 3.25 14.20 5.51
N ASN A 450 2.16 13.72 4.92
CA ASN A 450 0.94 14.50 4.83
C ASN A 450 0.39 14.86 6.21
N PHE A 451 0.42 13.93 7.16
CA PHE A 451 0.05 14.22 8.54
C PHE A 451 0.93 15.32 9.15
N LEU A 452 2.26 15.25 9.02
CA LEU A 452 3.16 16.30 9.50
C LEU A 452 2.93 17.65 8.81
N GLN A 453 2.61 17.64 7.51
CA GLN A 453 2.20 18.85 6.79
C GLN A 453 0.88 19.42 7.36
N SER A 454 -0.07 18.59 7.77
CA SER A 454 -1.34 19.08 8.32
C SER A 454 -1.17 19.83 9.65
N LEU A 455 -0.07 19.54 10.37
CA LEU A 455 0.29 20.22 11.61
C LEU A 455 1.12 21.47 11.33
N SER A 456 2.16 21.35 10.50
CA SER A 456 3.11 22.44 10.24
C SER A 456 2.66 23.47 9.19
N GLY A 457 1.82 23.06 8.24
CA GLY A 457 1.43 23.87 7.08
C GLY A 457 2.53 24.11 6.04
N PHE A 458 3.74 23.57 6.23
CA PHE A 458 4.87 23.84 5.34
C PHE A 458 4.75 23.11 3.99
N PRO A 459 5.10 23.77 2.87
CA PRO A 459 5.25 23.10 1.59
C PRO A 459 6.34 22.02 1.65
N GLN A 460 6.09 20.90 0.98
CA GLN A 460 7.01 19.77 0.92
C GLN A 460 7.17 19.23 -0.51
N ILE A 461 8.34 18.63 -0.76
CA ILE A 461 8.77 18.18 -2.08
C ILE A 461 7.99 16.98 -2.62
N GLU A 462 7.43 16.17 -1.73
CA GLU A 462 6.67 14.98 -2.07
C GLU A 462 5.58 14.78 -1.02
N GLY A 463 4.55 14.01 -1.34
CA GLY A 463 3.61 13.53 -0.34
C GLY A 463 2.78 12.39 -0.87
N GLY A 464 1.92 11.88 -0.01
CA GLY A 464 0.89 10.93 -0.38
C GLY A 464 -0.23 11.62 -1.15
N VAL A 465 -0.38 11.33 -2.43
CA VAL A 465 -1.58 11.68 -3.19
C VAL A 465 -2.12 10.43 -3.85
N ASN A 466 -3.42 10.18 -3.71
CA ASN A 466 -4.09 9.15 -4.49
C ASN A 466 -3.92 9.46 -5.98
N ARG A 467 -3.24 8.56 -6.70
CA ARG A 467 -3.11 8.59 -8.18
C ARG A 467 -2.32 9.80 -8.69
N VAL A 468 -1.09 9.96 -8.22
CA VAL A 468 -0.14 10.99 -8.68
C VAL A 468 0.10 10.83 -10.18
N LEU A 469 0.04 11.94 -10.91
CA LEU A 469 0.36 11.97 -12.34
C LEU A 469 1.89 11.94 -12.54
N PRO A 470 2.43 11.29 -13.59
CA PRO A 470 3.87 11.20 -13.80
C PRO A 470 4.59 12.55 -13.80
N GLU A 471 3.94 13.60 -14.34
CA GLU A 471 4.49 14.94 -14.48
C GLU A 471 4.76 15.60 -13.13
N ALA A 472 4.04 15.24 -12.07
CA ALA A 472 4.31 15.74 -10.72
C ALA A 472 5.70 15.30 -10.21
N TYR A 473 6.31 14.30 -10.84
CA TYR A 473 7.65 13.85 -10.53
C TYR A 473 8.73 14.46 -11.42
N ASP A 474 8.40 15.29 -12.41
CA ASP A 474 9.37 15.84 -13.35
C ASP A 474 10.46 16.63 -12.61
N TYR A 475 10.05 17.51 -11.70
CA TYR A 475 10.96 18.22 -10.80
C TYR A 475 11.85 17.29 -9.97
N ILE A 476 11.26 16.28 -9.30
CA ILE A 476 12.01 15.30 -8.49
C ILE A 476 13.02 14.53 -9.35
N ASN A 477 12.65 14.17 -10.59
CA ASN A 477 13.48 13.42 -11.50
C ASN A 477 14.59 14.27 -12.14
N ALA A 478 14.40 15.60 -12.21
CA ALA A 478 15.36 16.55 -12.75
C ALA A 478 16.55 16.80 -11.79
N ASN A 479 16.32 16.80 -10.48
CA ASN A 479 17.38 16.97 -9.49
C ASN A 479 18.05 15.62 -9.13
N LEU A 480 19.39 15.58 -9.16
CA LEU A 480 20.15 14.35 -8.90
C LEU A 480 19.87 13.75 -7.51
N LEU A 481 19.80 14.57 -6.46
CA LEU A 481 19.60 14.10 -5.08
C LEU A 481 18.19 13.55 -4.90
N LEU A 482 17.18 14.33 -5.28
CA LEU A 482 15.78 13.94 -5.15
C LEU A 482 15.46 12.66 -5.93
N ARG A 483 15.96 12.54 -7.17
CA ARG A 483 15.80 11.32 -7.97
C ARG A 483 16.44 10.10 -7.31
N THR A 484 17.59 10.29 -6.66
CA THR A 484 18.32 9.20 -6.01
C THR A 484 17.62 8.78 -4.71
N TRP A 485 17.17 9.73 -3.89
CA TRP A 485 16.39 9.46 -2.69
C TRP A 485 15.03 8.82 -3.00
N LYS A 486 14.36 9.24 -4.08
CA LYS A 486 13.13 8.60 -4.58
C LYS A 486 13.33 7.14 -4.97
N LYS A 487 14.54 6.78 -5.41
CA LYS A 487 14.91 5.38 -5.70
C LYS A 487 15.32 4.59 -4.45
N GLY A 488 15.31 5.21 -3.27
CA GLY A 488 15.79 4.58 -2.04
C GLY A 488 17.29 4.34 -2.08
N LYS A 489 18.04 5.30 -2.61
CA LYS A 489 19.50 5.22 -2.67
C LYS A 489 20.11 6.44 -2.02
N SER A 490 21.28 6.29 -1.42
CA SER A 490 22.12 7.39 -0.99
C SER A 490 22.96 7.89 -2.17
N GLN A 491 23.12 9.21 -2.31
CA GLN A 491 24.04 9.81 -3.28
C GLN A 491 25.24 10.38 -2.53
N HIS A 492 26.29 9.59 -2.31
CA HIS A 492 27.50 10.08 -1.62
C HIS A 492 28.24 11.12 -2.45
N CYS A 493 28.70 12.18 -1.78
CA CYS A 493 29.58 13.17 -2.40
C CYS A 493 31.01 12.61 -2.43
N LEU A 494 31.40 12.08 -3.58
CA LEU A 494 32.71 11.51 -3.88
C LEU A 494 33.51 12.47 -4.75
N PRO A 495 34.86 12.38 -4.78
CA PRO A 495 35.68 13.29 -5.58
C PRO A 495 35.30 13.38 -7.06
N HIS A 496 34.83 12.29 -7.67
CA HIS A 496 34.47 12.24 -9.09
C HIS A 496 33.08 12.81 -9.42
N ASN A 497 32.16 12.87 -8.46
CA ASN A 497 30.79 13.38 -8.65
C ASN A 497 30.50 14.67 -7.86
N ARG A 498 31.51 15.23 -7.18
CA ARG A 498 31.39 16.39 -6.29
C ARG A 498 30.69 17.58 -6.97
N ASN A 499 31.06 17.89 -8.22
CA ASN A 499 30.46 19.02 -8.94
C ASN A 499 28.95 18.81 -9.20
N GLU A 500 28.55 17.58 -9.54
CA GLU A 500 27.15 17.23 -9.78
C GLU A 500 26.34 17.25 -8.47
N TYR A 501 26.94 16.73 -7.39
CA TYR A 501 26.33 16.77 -6.05
C TYR A 501 26.13 18.23 -5.59
N SER A 502 27.18 19.06 -5.67
CA SER A 502 27.11 20.47 -5.28
C SER A 502 26.11 21.23 -6.15
N ALA A 503 26.12 21.03 -7.47
CA ALA A 503 25.13 21.65 -8.36
C ALA A 503 23.69 21.24 -8.02
N ALA A 504 23.48 19.97 -7.61
CA ALA A 504 22.17 19.51 -7.17
C ALA A 504 21.75 20.14 -5.83
N VAL A 505 22.67 20.34 -4.87
CA VAL A 505 22.40 21.08 -3.63
C VAL A 505 22.09 22.55 -3.94
N ASP A 506 22.90 23.21 -4.76
CA ASP A 506 22.73 24.60 -5.15
C ASP A 506 21.36 24.83 -5.82
N GLN A 507 20.94 23.89 -6.67
CA GLN A 507 19.61 23.92 -7.27
C GLN A 507 18.50 23.90 -6.20
N LEU A 508 18.57 23.00 -5.21
CA LEU A 508 17.59 22.94 -4.12
C LEU A 508 17.54 24.26 -3.32
N ILE A 509 18.69 24.89 -3.09
CA ILE A 509 18.79 26.19 -2.42
C ILE A 509 18.17 27.30 -3.26
N GLU A 510 18.49 27.37 -4.56
CA GLU A 510 17.97 28.37 -5.50
C GLU A 510 16.44 28.29 -5.61
N GLU A 511 15.90 27.08 -5.63
CA GLU A 511 14.45 26.82 -5.66
C GLU A 511 13.79 26.99 -4.27
N GLY A 512 14.59 27.33 -3.25
CA GLY A 512 14.14 27.75 -1.94
C GLY A 512 13.79 26.62 -0.98
N LEU A 513 14.24 25.38 -1.24
CA LEU A 513 14.17 24.31 -0.25
C LEU A 513 15.18 24.57 0.86
N THR A 514 14.76 24.43 2.11
CA THR A 514 15.58 24.85 3.24
C THR A 514 15.96 23.71 4.16
N HIS A 515 15.15 22.66 4.26
CA HIS A 515 15.39 21.57 5.19
C HIS A 515 15.17 20.19 4.57
N VAL A 516 16.00 19.23 4.95
CA VAL A 516 15.81 17.79 4.72
C VAL A 516 15.46 17.14 6.05
N VAL A 517 14.33 16.47 6.12
CA VAL A 517 13.82 15.77 7.30
C VAL A 517 14.01 14.26 7.09
N LEU A 518 14.91 13.67 7.86
CA LEU A 518 15.21 12.25 7.86
C LEU A 518 14.46 11.57 9.01
N LEU A 519 13.48 10.72 8.70
CA LEU A 519 12.82 9.91 9.74
C LEU A 519 13.74 8.77 10.19
N THR A 520 14.22 8.80 11.43
CA THR A 520 15.11 7.77 12.00
C THR A 520 14.33 6.53 12.45
N ARG A 521 13.04 6.66 12.79
CA ARG A 521 12.19 5.54 13.22
C ARG A 521 11.36 5.00 12.05
N GLY A 522 11.79 3.86 11.49
CA GLY A 522 11.11 3.16 10.39
C GLY A 522 11.87 3.21 9.06
N ALA A 523 12.76 4.19 8.86
CA ALA A 523 13.86 4.02 7.93
C ALA A 523 14.81 2.98 8.54
N ARG A 524 15.13 1.93 7.80
CA ARG A 524 16.26 1.09 8.19
C ARG A 524 17.45 2.01 8.26
N ARG A 525 18.04 2.17 9.45
CA ARG A 525 19.31 2.87 9.68
C ARG A 525 20.50 2.28 8.89
N ALA A 526 20.26 1.27 8.05
CA ALA A 526 21.24 0.55 7.27
C ALA A 526 21.68 1.33 6.01
N GLU A 527 20.85 2.21 5.47
CA GLU A 527 21.28 3.08 4.37
C GLU A 527 21.73 4.43 4.92
N SER A 528 23.03 4.59 5.17
CA SER A 528 23.59 5.88 5.56
C SER A 528 23.32 6.89 4.44
N TYR A 529 22.46 7.87 4.70
CA TYR A 529 22.30 8.96 3.75
C TYR A 529 23.58 9.76 3.68
N SER A 530 23.95 10.20 2.47
CA SER A 530 25.22 10.87 2.20
C SER A 530 25.47 12.12 3.03
N PHE A 531 24.40 12.76 3.47
CA PHE A 531 24.41 13.99 4.24
C PHE A 531 24.35 13.78 5.76
N GLU A 532 24.31 12.55 6.28
CA GLU A 532 24.41 12.30 7.74
C GLU A 532 25.73 12.79 8.35
N SER A 533 26.73 13.06 7.51
CA SER A 533 27.98 13.69 7.93
C SER A 533 27.87 15.22 8.11
N ALA A 534 26.81 15.85 7.60
CA ALA A 534 26.49 17.24 7.88
C ALA A 534 25.97 17.38 9.32
N PRO A 535 26.20 18.51 9.99
CA PRO A 535 25.58 18.76 11.28
C PRO A 535 24.05 18.81 11.13
N SER A 536 23.33 18.03 11.92
CA SER A 536 21.88 18.18 12.02
C SER A 536 21.55 19.50 12.74
N ALA A 537 20.58 20.23 12.23
CA ALA A 537 20.03 21.43 12.86
C ALA A 537 19.06 21.08 14.00
N TYR A 538 18.44 19.91 13.90
CA TYR A 538 17.60 19.31 14.93
C TYR A 538 17.79 17.79 14.91
N ASP A 539 17.77 17.15 16.07
CA ASP A 539 17.90 15.69 16.18
C ASP A 539 17.16 15.18 17.42
N ASP A 540 16.33 14.15 17.23
CA ASP A 540 15.65 13.44 18.31
C ASP A 540 15.56 11.92 18.03
N ASP A 541 14.84 11.19 18.88
CA ASP A 541 14.67 9.74 18.78
C ASP A 541 13.87 9.28 17.53
N PHE A 542 13.22 10.19 16.82
CA PHE A 542 12.26 9.93 15.74
C PHE A 542 12.67 10.48 14.39
N LEU A 543 13.36 11.62 14.36
CA LEU A 543 13.88 12.22 13.14
C LEU A 543 15.08 13.14 13.39
N SER A 544 15.79 13.40 12.29
CA SER A 544 16.86 14.39 12.22
C SER A 544 16.53 15.39 11.11
N ILE A 545 16.75 16.69 11.35
CA ILE A 545 16.56 17.74 10.35
C ILE A 545 17.90 18.35 9.99
N TYR A 546 18.20 18.41 8.70
CA TYR A 546 19.40 19.00 8.14
C TYR A 546 19.03 20.24 7.33
N ARG A 547 19.81 21.30 7.39
CA ARG A 547 19.62 22.45 6.49
C ARG A 547 20.22 22.11 5.13
N VAL A 548 19.51 22.45 4.05
CA VAL A 548 19.96 22.16 2.67
C VAL A 548 21.33 22.81 2.39
N GLN A 549 21.55 24.03 2.90
CA GLN A 549 22.83 24.73 2.81
C GLN A 549 24.01 23.95 3.44
N ASP A 550 23.77 23.20 4.52
CA ASP A 550 24.81 22.49 5.25
C ASP A 550 25.13 21.14 4.56
N LEU A 551 24.30 20.69 3.60
CA LEU A 551 24.58 19.50 2.80
C LEU A 551 25.82 19.68 1.93
N ALA A 552 26.15 20.90 1.51
CA ALA A 552 27.38 21.17 0.76
C ALA A 552 28.64 20.87 1.59
N ASP A 553 28.57 21.05 2.92
CA ASP A 553 29.69 20.78 3.82
C ASP A 553 29.96 19.28 4.01
N SER A 554 28.96 18.41 3.75
CA SER A 554 29.15 16.97 3.75
C SER A 554 30.23 16.52 2.75
N CYS A 555 30.37 17.22 1.61
CA CYS A 555 31.42 16.99 0.62
C CYS A 555 32.82 17.32 1.15
N ASN A 556 32.92 18.30 2.04
CA ASN A 556 34.20 18.73 2.62
C ASN A 556 34.58 17.83 3.80
N ASN A 557 33.62 17.41 4.61
CA ASN A 557 33.84 16.61 5.81
C ASN A 557 34.08 15.11 5.54
N SER A 558 33.45 14.55 4.49
CA SER A 558 33.67 13.15 4.07
C SER A 558 35.11 12.87 3.62
N ALA A 559 35.75 13.85 2.98
CA ALA A 559 37.17 13.79 2.63
C ALA A 559 38.09 13.79 3.86
N ILE A 560 37.66 14.41 4.97
CA ILE A 560 38.44 14.51 6.22
C ILE A 560 38.27 13.24 7.06
N ARG A 561 37.05 12.70 7.23
CA ARG A 561 36.87 11.46 8.02
C ARG A 561 37.50 10.23 7.37
N SER A 562 37.49 10.13 6.04
CA SER A 562 38.20 9.04 5.35
C SER A 562 39.72 9.15 5.47
N HIS A 563 40.28 10.36 5.65
CA HIS A 563 41.72 10.57 5.81
C HIS A 563 42.22 10.60 7.26
N ASP A 564 41.42 10.99 8.26
CA ASP A 564 41.88 11.09 9.65
C ASP A 564 41.77 9.77 10.44
N HIS A 565 40.87 8.87 10.04
CA HIS A 565 40.81 7.53 10.65
C HIS A 565 41.87 6.57 10.12
N LEU A 566 42.38 6.78 8.91
CA LEU A 566 43.42 5.92 8.29
C LEU A 566 44.73 5.92 9.10
N PRO A 567 45.32 7.07 9.50
CA PRO A 567 46.56 7.12 10.26
C PRO A 567 46.41 6.69 11.72
N HIS A 568 45.24 6.88 12.33
CA HIS A 568 45.02 6.50 13.72
C HIS A 568 44.83 4.98 13.88
N LEU A 569 44.13 4.34 12.94
CA LEU A 569 44.02 2.87 12.88
C LEU A 569 45.33 2.21 12.45
N GLN A 570 46.07 2.79 11.48
CA GLN A 570 47.43 2.35 11.16
C GLN A 570 48.40 2.50 12.35
N ARG A 571 48.30 3.58 13.15
CA ARG A 571 49.14 3.74 14.34
C ARG A 571 48.76 2.79 15.47
N LEU A 572 47.46 2.54 15.71
CA LEU A 572 47.01 1.54 16.69
C LEU A 572 47.48 0.13 16.30
N ALA A 573 47.31 -0.25 15.04
CA ALA A 573 47.78 -1.54 14.50
C ALA A 573 49.31 -1.71 14.55
N LEU A 574 50.07 -0.61 14.50
CA LEU A 574 51.53 -0.61 14.64
C LEU A 574 52.03 -0.45 16.09
N SER A 575 51.17 -0.03 17.04
CA SER A 575 51.59 0.33 18.40
C SER A 575 51.28 -0.69 19.49
N GLU A 576 50.40 -1.67 19.26
CA GLU A 576 50.12 -2.70 20.26
C GLU A 576 50.95 -3.97 20.02
N GLN A 577 52.02 -4.11 20.81
CA GLN A 577 52.72 -5.38 21.02
C GLN A 577 51.80 -6.38 21.75
N ILE A 578 50.93 -7.03 20.99
CA ILE A 578 50.20 -8.21 21.46
C ILE A 578 51.20 -9.36 21.55
N LYS A 579 51.54 -9.79 22.77
CA LYS A 579 52.25 -11.06 23.01
C LYS A 579 51.24 -12.20 22.83
N PRO A 580 51.48 -13.16 21.92
CA PRO A 580 50.60 -14.31 21.78
C PRO A 580 50.74 -15.24 23.00
N ASP A 581 49.58 -15.63 23.53
CA ASP A 581 49.39 -16.73 24.47
C ASP A 581 49.67 -18.07 23.74
N PRO A 582 50.53 -18.97 24.28
CA PRO A 582 50.96 -20.17 23.56
C PRO A 582 49.90 -21.27 23.37
N ASP A 583 48.68 -21.15 23.91
CA ASP A 583 47.65 -22.20 23.79
C ASP A 583 46.56 -21.94 22.74
N ILE A 584 46.74 -20.96 21.84
CA ILE A 584 45.88 -20.78 20.65
C ILE A 584 46.75 -20.83 19.40
N THR A 585 46.67 -21.94 18.67
CA THR A 585 47.32 -22.09 17.36
C THR A 585 46.54 -21.30 16.31
N VAL A 586 46.84 -20.00 16.19
CA VAL A 586 46.54 -19.22 14.99
C VAL A 586 47.63 -19.52 13.98
N LEU A 587 47.26 -20.13 12.85
CA LEU A 587 48.16 -20.38 11.73
C LEU A 587 48.53 -19.05 11.06
N SER A 588 49.80 -18.66 11.17
CA SER A 588 50.40 -17.62 10.34
C SER A 588 50.60 -18.17 8.91
N ALA A 589 49.96 -17.54 7.93
CA ALA A 589 50.38 -17.71 6.54
C ALA A 589 51.65 -16.88 6.28
N SER A 590 52.69 -17.54 5.76
CA SER A 590 53.95 -16.90 5.37
C SER A 590 53.75 -16.03 4.13
N PRO A 591 54.28 -14.79 4.09
CA PRO A 591 54.18 -13.90 2.95
C PRO A 591 55.14 -14.37 1.86
N SER A 592 54.69 -15.25 0.96
CA SER A 592 55.50 -15.62 -0.21
C SER A 592 54.78 -15.67 -1.55
N ASP A 593 53.48 -15.35 -1.64
CA ASP A 593 52.85 -15.04 -2.92
C ASP A 593 52.25 -13.64 -2.86
N ARG A 594 52.90 -12.71 -3.58
CA ARG A 594 52.50 -11.31 -3.71
C ARG A 594 51.15 -11.22 -4.40
N ILE A 595 50.14 -10.77 -3.66
CA ILE A 595 49.02 -10.01 -4.21
C ILE A 595 49.19 -8.59 -3.64
N ASP A 596 49.59 -7.65 -4.49
CA ASP A 596 49.63 -6.21 -4.20
C ASP A 596 48.20 -5.65 -4.16
N ASP A 597 47.38 -6.08 -3.19
CA ASP A 597 46.08 -5.47 -2.92
C ASP A 597 46.07 -4.87 -1.51
N ASP A 598 46.39 -3.58 -1.44
CA ASP A 598 46.34 -2.77 -0.21
C ASP A 598 44.94 -2.83 0.45
N LEU A 599 43.88 -3.08 -0.34
CA LEU A 599 42.51 -3.29 0.13
C LEU A 599 42.36 -4.57 0.97
N PHE A 600 42.92 -5.70 0.55
CA PHE A 600 42.76 -6.96 1.27
C PHE A 600 43.43 -6.90 2.65
N THR A 601 44.64 -6.32 2.69
CA THR A 601 45.37 -6.11 3.94
C THR A 601 44.60 -5.17 4.87
N TYR A 602 44.02 -4.08 4.34
CA TYR A 602 43.18 -3.15 5.07
C TYR A 602 41.95 -3.83 5.71
N TYR A 603 41.18 -4.60 4.94
CA TYR A 603 39.98 -5.26 5.45
C TYR A 603 40.28 -6.42 6.39
N SER A 604 41.35 -7.18 6.15
CA SER A 604 41.79 -8.25 7.06
C SER A 604 42.13 -7.75 8.47
N LEU A 605 42.63 -6.51 8.58
CA LEU A 605 42.90 -5.85 9.86
C LEU A 605 41.61 -5.41 10.57
N VAL A 606 40.65 -4.85 9.84
CA VAL A 606 39.32 -4.45 10.36
C VAL A 606 38.53 -5.67 10.84
N PHE A 607 38.64 -6.80 10.15
CA PHE A 607 37.96 -8.03 10.54
C PHE A 607 38.73 -8.89 11.55
N ASN A 608 40.03 -8.65 11.79
CA ASN A 608 40.76 -9.37 12.85
C ASN A 608 40.29 -8.99 14.26
N ASP A 609 39.73 -7.79 14.45
CA ASP A 609 39.04 -7.39 15.68
C ASP A 609 37.75 -8.20 15.93
N TRP A 610 37.29 -9.01 14.95
CA TRP A 610 36.13 -9.90 15.03
C TRP A 610 36.49 -11.35 15.41
N ALA A 611 37.70 -11.64 15.89
CA ALA A 611 38.19 -13.00 16.17
C ALA A 611 37.31 -13.86 17.13
N GLY A 612 36.29 -13.28 17.77
CA GLY A 612 35.28 -14.00 18.54
C GLY A 612 34.00 -14.42 17.81
N PHE A 613 33.77 -13.98 16.56
CA PHE A 613 32.49 -14.18 15.85
C PHE A 613 32.64 -14.81 14.46
N ALA A 614 33.74 -14.52 13.75
CA ALA A 614 34.07 -15.16 12.48
C ALA A 614 35.59 -15.21 12.27
N HIS A 615 36.12 -16.35 11.80
CA HIS A 615 37.50 -16.47 11.34
C HIS A 615 37.55 -16.32 9.83
N LEU A 616 38.34 -15.34 9.38
CA LEU A 616 38.68 -15.15 7.97
C LEU A 616 40.06 -15.71 7.71
N TYR A 617 40.19 -16.64 6.76
CA TYR A 617 41.50 -17.13 6.34
C TYR A 617 41.57 -17.31 4.83
N LEU A 618 42.77 -17.10 4.27
CA LEU A 618 43.05 -17.28 2.86
C LEU A 618 43.60 -18.69 2.64
N GLN A 619 42.92 -19.49 1.83
CA GLN A 619 43.36 -20.83 1.44
C GLN A 619 43.17 -20.98 -0.07
N ASP A 620 44.22 -21.33 -0.80
CA ASP A 620 44.20 -21.58 -2.24
C ASP A 620 43.68 -20.38 -3.10
N GLY A 621 43.94 -19.15 -2.65
CA GLY A 621 43.49 -17.93 -3.34
C GLY A 621 42.03 -17.54 -3.04
N ALA A 622 41.37 -18.26 -2.13
CA ALA A 622 40.03 -17.98 -1.66
C ALA A 622 40.01 -17.45 -0.23
N VAL A 623 39.17 -16.45 0.04
CA VAL A 623 38.84 -16.05 1.41
C VAL A 623 37.88 -17.10 1.97
N LYS A 624 37.99 -17.52 3.23
CA LYS A 624 37.01 -18.41 3.88
C LYS A 624 36.48 -17.72 5.11
N VAL A 625 35.17 -17.75 5.34
CA VAL A 625 34.54 -17.25 6.57
C VAL A 625 34.06 -18.46 7.37
N GLN A 626 34.54 -18.58 8.61
CA GLN A 626 34.12 -19.62 9.54
C GLN A 626 33.48 -18.97 10.77
N SER A 627 32.20 -19.21 11.03
CA SER A 627 31.51 -18.69 12.23
C SER A 627 32.12 -19.28 13.51
N ALA A 628 32.51 -18.40 14.44
CA ALA A 628 33.03 -18.78 15.75
C ALA A 628 31.87 -18.89 16.76
N GLY A 629 31.02 -19.91 16.63
CA GLY A 629 29.84 -19.94 17.49
C GLY A 629 28.83 -21.07 17.37
N ASN A 630 29.19 -22.28 16.92
CA ASN A 630 28.44 -23.50 17.25
C ASN A 630 29.21 -24.75 16.79
N LYS A 631 29.05 -25.86 17.50
CA LYS A 631 29.61 -27.17 17.10
C LYS A 631 28.90 -27.67 15.84
N GLY A 632 29.33 -27.18 14.69
CA GLY A 632 28.78 -27.48 13.37
C GLY A 632 29.14 -26.39 12.36
N ALA A 633 30.38 -25.91 12.38
CA ALA A 633 30.83 -24.86 11.46
C ALA A 633 30.79 -25.38 10.02
N GLU A 634 29.86 -24.86 9.22
CA GLU A 634 29.92 -24.98 7.76
C GLU A 634 31.05 -24.06 7.28
N GLU A 635 32.01 -24.62 6.55
CA GLU A 635 33.04 -23.84 5.85
C GLU A 635 32.43 -23.24 4.59
N PHE A 636 32.48 -21.91 4.49
CA PHE A 636 32.11 -21.20 3.27
C PHE A 636 33.38 -20.76 2.54
N GLU A 637 33.58 -21.27 1.32
CA GLU A 637 34.71 -20.94 0.45
C GLU A 637 34.38 -19.73 -0.45
N ILE A 638 35.08 -18.61 -0.24
CA ILE A 638 34.85 -17.29 -0.87
C ILE A 638 35.94 -17.02 -1.93
N GLY A 639 36.25 -17.99 -2.77
CA GLY A 639 37.20 -17.72 -3.88
C GLY A 639 37.25 -18.68 -5.05
N SER A 640 36.37 -19.67 -5.11
CA SER A 640 36.09 -20.37 -6.37
C SER A 640 34.66 -20.19 -6.87
N ARG A 641 33.83 -19.37 -6.19
CA ARG A 641 32.43 -19.11 -6.57
C ARG A 641 32.12 -17.61 -6.52
N ARG A 642 31.89 -16.99 -7.69
CA ARG A 642 31.46 -15.59 -7.85
C ARG A 642 30.01 -15.29 -7.42
N GLN A 643 29.42 -16.05 -6.49
CA GLN A 643 28.02 -15.87 -6.07
C GLN A 643 27.91 -16.14 -4.57
N LEU A 644 27.51 -15.11 -3.82
CA LEU A 644 27.56 -15.07 -2.37
C LEU A 644 26.16 -14.80 -1.82
N LEU A 645 25.44 -15.85 -1.41
CA LEU A 645 24.33 -15.67 -0.46
C LEU A 645 24.98 -15.51 0.92
N LEU A 646 25.21 -14.26 1.36
CA LEU A 646 25.83 -13.99 2.65
C LEU A 646 24.75 -13.76 3.72
N ARG A 647 24.44 -14.80 4.50
CA ARG A 647 23.63 -14.64 5.71
C ARG A 647 24.53 -14.16 6.85
N LEU A 648 24.42 -12.89 7.20
CA LEU A 648 25.11 -12.32 8.36
C LEU A 648 24.12 -12.21 9.52
N ASP A 649 24.24 -13.09 10.51
CA ASP A 649 23.55 -12.89 11.78
C ASP A 649 24.33 -11.84 12.58
N VAL A 650 23.90 -10.58 12.47
CA VAL A 650 24.53 -9.45 13.17
C VAL A 650 23.81 -9.23 14.50
N PRO A 651 24.49 -9.37 15.66
CA PRO A 651 23.89 -9.01 16.94
C PRO A 651 23.64 -7.50 17.02
N ASP A 652 22.51 -7.09 17.63
CA ASP A 652 22.08 -5.70 17.84
C ASP A 652 23.13 -4.77 18.49
N SER A 653 24.22 -5.32 19.04
CA SER A 653 25.26 -4.59 19.78
C SER A 653 26.55 -4.30 19.00
N SER A 654 26.62 -4.58 17.70
CA SER A 654 27.84 -4.35 16.91
C SER A 654 28.02 -2.88 16.49
N ALA A 655 29.28 -2.43 16.45
CA ALA A 655 29.64 -1.04 16.19
C ALA A 655 29.27 -0.61 14.74
N PRO A 656 28.48 0.48 14.54
CA PRO A 656 27.99 0.91 13.23
C PRO A 656 29.07 1.07 12.13
N GLY A 657 30.30 1.43 12.52
CA GLY A 657 31.41 1.62 11.59
C GLY A 657 31.89 0.34 10.87
N ALA A 658 31.68 -0.84 11.47
CA ALA A 658 32.14 -2.10 10.88
C ALA A 658 31.19 -2.61 9.78
N LEU A 659 29.88 -2.39 9.96
CA LEU A 659 28.88 -2.67 8.94
C LEU A 659 29.11 -1.80 7.70
N LEU A 660 29.39 -0.50 7.90
CA LEU A 660 29.76 0.42 6.82
C LEU A 660 31.00 -0.02 6.04
N ALA A 661 32.02 -0.56 6.72
CA ALA A 661 33.24 -1.05 6.05
C ALA A 661 32.97 -2.31 5.22
N LEU A 662 32.18 -3.25 5.75
CA LEU A 662 31.78 -4.48 5.07
C LEU A 662 30.86 -4.18 3.88
N ASP A 663 29.87 -3.31 4.07
CA ASP A 663 28.96 -2.83 3.04
C ASP A 663 29.73 -2.11 1.91
N HIS A 664 30.69 -1.26 2.26
CA HIS A 664 31.58 -0.62 1.28
C HIS A 664 32.43 -1.64 0.51
N TRP A 665 32.98 -2.64 1.20
CA TRP A 665 33.79 -3.69 0.55
C TRP A 665 32.95 -4.55 -0.40
N LEU A 666 31.80 -5.03 0.08
CA LEU A 666 30.85 -5.80 -0.74
C LEU A 666 30.35 -4.96 -1.91
N GLY A 667 30.01 -3.69 -1.69
CA GLY A 667 29.55 -2.72 -2.68
C GLY A 667 30.50 -2.47 -3.85
N GLN A 668 31.78 -2.82 -3.75
CA GLN A 668 32.73 -2.66 -4.86
C GLN A 668 32.58 -3.72 -5.96
N ALA A 669 32.14 -4.92 -5.61
CA ALA A 669 32.02 -6.06 -6.54
C ALA A 669 30.62 -6.68 -6.58
N TYR A 670 29.79 -6.36 -5.59
CA TYR A 670 28.47 -6.92 -5.37
C TYR A 670 27.50 -5.78 -5.11
N LYS A 671 26.22 -6.02 -5.39
CA LYS A 671 25.13 -5.11 -5.03
C LYS A 671 24.11 -5.88 -4.17
N PRO A 672 23.54 -5.24 -3.15
CA PRO A 672 22.46 -5.84 -2.38
C PRO A 672 21.21 -5.86 -3.26
N CYS A 673 20.50 -6.99 -3.27
CA CYS A 673 19.25 -7.14 -4.01
C CYS A 673 18.05 -7.11 -3.06
N TYR A 674 17.98 -7.98 -2.05
CA TYR A 674 16.90 -7.90 -1.07
C TYR A 674 17.26 -8.45 0.32
N PRO A 675 16.66 -7.92 1.38
CA PRO A 675 16.71 -8.49 2.73
C PRO A 675 15.83 -9.75 2.90
N VAL A 676 16.44 -10.94 3.04
CA VAL A 676 15.76 -12.18 3.44
C VAL A 676 15.31 -12.06 4.90
N HIS A 677 13.99 -11.94 5.08
CA HIS A 677 13.34 -12.00 6.38
C HIS A 677 12.87 -13.42 6.68
N GLU A 678 13.58 -14.12 7.56
CA GLU A 678 13.14 -15.44 8.04
C GLU A 678 12.54 -15.41 9.45
N SER A 679 12.67 -14.29 10.19
CA SER A 679 12.00 -14.03 11.48
C SER A 679 12.31 -12.61 11.96
N ASP A 680 11.60 -12.11 12.98
CA ASP A 680 11.76 -10.77 13.60
C ASP A 680 13.18 -10.48 14.17
N VAL A 681 14.16 -11.39 14.06
CA VAL A 681 15.43 -11.33 14.79
C VAL A 681 16.69 -11.46 13.90
N SER A 682 16.56 -11.76 12.61
CA SER A 682 17.72 -11.86 11.70
C SER A 682 17.40 -11.37 10.29
N VAL A 683 18.10 -10.32 9.84
CA VAL A 683 18.04 -9.84 8.45
C VAL A 683 19.25 -10.42 7.72
N GLY A 684 19.03 -11.39 6.83
CA GLY A 684 20.04 -11.74 5.84
C GLY A 684 19.91 -10.82 4.64
N GLU A 685 20.98 -10.33 4.03
CA GLU A 685 20.90 -9.61 2.76
C GLU A 685 21.46 -10.48 1.64
N VAL A 686 20.74 -10.57 0.53
CA VAL A 686 21.25 -11.25 -0.65
C VAL A 686 22.09 -10.27 -1.45
N TRP A 687 23.37 -10.58 -1.54
CA TRP A 687 24.32 -9.83 -2.34
C TRP A 687 24.57 -10.59 -3.65
N VAL A 688 24.40 -9.91 -4.78
CA VAL A 688 24.64 -10.50 -6.10
C VAL A 688 25.75 -9.74 -6.78
N SER A 689 26.61 -10.42 -7.54
CA SER A 689 27.68 -9.76 -8.32
C SER A 689 27.07 -8.63 -9.16
N ALA A 690 27.76 -7.49 -9.25
CA ALA A 690 27.22 -6.28 -9.85
C ALA A 690 26.69 -6.49 -11.30
N GLU A 691 27.28 -7.47 -12.00
CA GLU A 691 26.92 -7.89 -13.36
C GLU A 691 25.55 -8.58 -13.48
N PHE A 692 24.96 -9.08 -12.39
CA PHE A 692 23.65 -9.76 -12.42
C PHE A 692 22.53 -8.81 -11.98
N PRO A 693 21.41 -8.75 -12.69
CA PRO A 693 20.23 -7.98 -12.27
C PRO A 693 19.60 -8.56 -11.00
N CYS A 694 19.12 -7.70 -10.11
CA CYS A 694 18.54 -8.12 -8.82
C CYS A 694 17.16 -8.79 -8.99
N GLU A 695 16.46 -8.40 -10.05
CA GLU A 695 15.19 -8.94 -10.53
C GLU A 695 15.25 -10.47 -10.78
N LEU A 696 16.45 -10.99 -11.04
CA LEU A 696 16.71 -12.41 -11.21
C LEU A 696 16.50 -13.21 -9.91
N VAL A 697 16.67 -12.57 -8.75
CA VAL A 697 16.49 -13.18 -7.42
C VAL A 697 15.20 -12.70 -6.75
N GLU A 698 14.69 -11.53 -7.16
CA GLU A 698 13.53 -10.86 -6.55
C GLU A 698 12.17 -11.24 -7.14
N SER A 699 12.10 -11.99 -8.25
CA SER A 699 10.82 -12.20 -8.95
C SER A 699 9.71 -12.73 -8.05
N ASP A 700 8.68 -11.90 -7.82
CA ASP A 700 7.43 -12.24 -7.16
C ASP A 700 6.65 -13.39 -7.86
N ASN A 701 7.04 -13.73 -9.10
CA ASN A 701 6.53 -14.88 -9.84
C ASN A 701 7.70 -15.68 -10.43
N PRO A 702 8.37 -16.53 -9.63
CA PRO A 702 9.48 -17.34 -10.14
C PRO A 702 8.99 -18.26 -11.26
N PHE A 703 9.60 -18.14 -12.44
CA PHE A 703 9.37 -19.04 -13.56
C PHE A 703 10.11 -20.35 -13.29
N THR A 704 9.40 -21.40 -12.88
CA THR A 704 9.99 -22.72 -12.68
C THR A 704 9.81 -23.61 -13.91
N ALA A 705 10.91 -24.10 -14.47
CA ALA A 705 10.93 -25.10 -15.52
C ALA A 705 11.85 -26.25 -15.13
N THR A 706 11.29 -27.43 -14.92
CA THR A 706 12.04 -28.66 -14.66
C THR A 706 12.31 -29.39 -15.97
N TYR A 707 13.57 -29.74 -16.21
CA TYR A 707 14.00 -30.48 -17.39
C TYR A 707 14.17 -31.97 -17.04
N ASP A 708 14.03 -32.86 -18.03
CA ASP A 708 14.19 -34.31 -17.83
C ASP A 708 15.58 -34.70 -17.32
N SER A 709 16.57 -33.81 -17.49
CA SER A 709 17.90 -33.95 -16.90
C SER A 709 17.91 -33.81 -15.37
N GLY A 710 16.79 -33.39 -14.76
CA GLY A 710 16.70 -33.03 -13.35
C GLY A 710 17.07 -31.58 -13.07
N ALA A 711 17.68 -30.86 -14.02
CA ALA A 711 17.95 -29.43 -13.87
C ALA A 711 16.64 -28.64 -13.79
N GLU A 712 16.61 -27.61 -12.96
CA GLU A 712 15.44 -26.77 -12.76
C GLU A 712 15.83 -25.31 -12.94
N LEU A 713 15.20 -24.60 -13.86
CA LEU A 713 15.35 -23.16 -14.02
C LEU A 713 14.28 -22.47 -13.17
N VAL A 714 14.65 -21.58 -12.26
CA VAL A 714 13.75 -20.89 -11.32
C VAL A 714 13.41 -19.48 -11.77
N ASN A 715 14.33 -18.86 -12.49
CA ASN A 715 14.11 -17.53 -13.04
C ASN A 715 15.00 -17.28 -14.25
N ALA A 716 14.56 -16.42 -15.15
CA ALA A 716 15.41 -15.83 -16.16
C ALA A 716 15.00 -14.39 -16.42
N LEU A 717 16.00 -13.56 -16.71
CA LEU A 717 15.80 -12.20 -17.15
C LEU A 717 16.51 -12.00 -18.47
N THR A 718 15.83 -11.35 -19.41
CA THR A 718 16.39 -11.00 -20.71
C THR A 718 16.16 -9.53 -21.01
N THR A 719 17.21 -8.81 -21.36
CA THR A 719 17.18 -7.39 -21.72
C THR A 719 17.89 -7.19 -23.05
N VAL A 720 17.34 -6.32 -23.90
CA VAL A 720 17.97 -5.95 -25.17
C VAL A 720 18.53 -4.54 -25.05
N GLU A 721 19.85 -4.40 -25.07
CA GLU A 721 20.53 -3.11 -25.00
C GLU A 721 21.72 -3.06 -25.97
N GLY A 722 21.87 -1.95 -26.70
CA GLY A 722 23.03 -1.72 -27.57
C GLY A 722 23.23 -2.71 -28.72
N GLY A 723 22.18 -3.42 -29.14
CA GLY A 723 22.29 -4.47 -30.17
C GLY A 723 22.77 -5.82 -29.63
N ALA A 724 22.72 -6.01 -28.32
CA ALA A 724 22.93 -7.31 -27.68
C ALA A 724 21.69 -7.73 -26.88
N LEU A 725 21.45 -9.04 -26.83
CA LEU A 725 20.52 -9.69 -25.92
C LEU A 725 21.31 -10.17 -24.71
N ASP A 726 21.13 -9.50 -23.58
CA ASP A 726 21.65 -9.92 -22.28
C ASP A 726 20.65 -10.86 -21.62
N ALA A 727 21.08 -12.09 -21.34
CA ALA A 727 20.26 -13.15 -20.77
C ALA A 727 20.91 -13.66 -19.49
N ALA A 728 20.19 -13.58 -18.38
CA ALA A 728 20.58 -14.11 -17.09
C ALA A 728 19.63 -15.22 -16.65
N PHE A 729 20.15 -16.33 -16.13
CA PHE A 729 19.37 -17.50 -15.70
C PHE A 729 19.73 -17.89 -14.27
N TYR A 730 18.76 -18.40 -13.51
CA TYR A 730 18.95 -18.97 -12.18
C TYR A 730 18.50 -20.44 -12.13
N TRP A 731 19.47 -21.35 -12.05
CA TRP A 731 19.33 -22.80 -12.04
C TRP A 731 19.39 -23.36 -10.61
N ILE A 732 18.51 -24.31 -10.27
CA ILE A 732 18.57 -25.13 -9.05
C ILE A 732 18.54 -26.63 -9.41
N ASN A 733 18.84 -27.48 -8.42
CA ASN A 733 18.77 -28.95 -8.54
C ASN A 733 19.57 -29.54 -9.73
N ARG A 734 20.81 -29.12 -9.92
CA ARG A 734 21.70 -29.81 -10.86
C ARG A 734 22.09 -31.19 -10.30
N PRO A 735 21.95 -32.30 -11.06
CA PRO A 735 22.43 -33.60 -10.62
C PRO A 735 23.94 -33.52 -10.31
N GLU A 736 24.33 -33.79 -9.07
CA GLU A 736 25.74 -33.80 -8.68
C GLU A 736 26.53 -34.83 -9.50
N GLY A 737 27.61 -34.38 -10.14
CA GLY A 737 28.52 -35.24 -10.91
C GLY A 737 28.35 -35.21 -12.43
N ASP A 738 27.38 -34.46 -12.97
CA ASP A 738 27.16 -34.36 -14.41
C ASP A 738 27.67 -33.01 -14.99
N ASP A 739 28.97 -32.94 -15.27
CA ASP A 739 29.60 -31.86 -16.08
C ASP A 739 29.11 -31.85 -17.55
N ARG A 740 28.00 -32.55 -17.85
CA ARG A 740 27.55 -32.94 -19.18
C ARG A 740 26.28 -32.23 -19.66
N LEU A 741 25.74 -31.28 -18.88
CA LEU A 741 24.60 -30.47 -19.27
C LEU A 741 25.05 -29.20 -19.97
N ALA A 742 24.44 -28.92 -21.11
CA ALA A 742 24.58 -27.67 -21.86
C ALA A 742 23.19 -27.10 -22.11
N TYR A 743 23.12 -25.80 -22.37
CA TYR A 743 21.93 -25.18 -22.92
C TYR A 743 22.26 -24.34 -24.15
N SER A 744 21.23 -24.12 -24.96
CA SER A 744 21.26 -23.32 -26.16
C SER A 744 20.26 -22.19 -26.03
N ILE A 745 20.69 -20.95 -26.23
CA ILE A 745 19.78 -19.83 -26.45
C ILE A 745 19.61 -19.72 -27.98
N GLN A 746 18.40 -19.97 -28.48
CA GLN A 746 18.11 -19.99 -29.92
C GLN A 746 17.10 -18.89 -30.24
N LEU A 747 17.45 -18.01 -31.19
CA LEU A 747 16.56 -16.97 -31.68
C LEU A 747 15.88 -17.44 -32.97
N PHE A 748 14.56 -17.41 -33.00
CA PHE A 748 13.74 -17.75 -34.17
C PHE A 748 13.02 -16.52 -34.69
N ASP A 749 13.02 -16.32 -36.01
CA ASP A 749 12.24 -15.25 -36.63
C ASP A 749 10.72 -15.55 -36.60
N SER A 750 9.91 -14.58 -37.01
CA SER A 750 8.45 -14.72 -37.13
C SER A 750 7.95 -15.87 -38.03
N VAL A 751 8.82 -16.45 -38.88
CA VAL A 751 8.50 -17.58 -39.77
C VAL A 751 8.93 -18.92 -39.11
N GLY A 752 9.54 -18.87 -37.93
CA GLY A 752 10.06 -20.03 -37.21
C GLY A 752 11.43 -20.49 -37.73
N SER A 753 12.15 -19.67 -38.49
CA SER A 753 13.51 -19.97 -38.92
C SER A 753 14.50 -19.54 -37.85
N LYS A 754 15.41 -20.43 -37.47
CA LYS A 754 16.47 -20.12 -36.50
C LYS A 754 17.44 -19.10 -37.08
N ALA A 755 17.43 -17.90 -36.53
CA ALA A 755 18.26 -16.77 -36.94
C ALA A 755 19.64 -16.79 -36.27
N GLN A 756 19.70 -17.13 -34.98
CA GLN A 756 20.95 -17.16 -34.21
C GLN A 756 20.90 -18.17 -33.08
N GLN A 757 22.07 -18.63 -32.62
CA GLN A 757 22.19 -19.58 -31.53
C GLN A 757 23.46 -19.33 -30.71
N LEU A 758 23.34 -19.47 -29.38
CA LEU A 758 24.44 -19.51 -28.45
C LEU A 758 24.39 -20.79 -27.64
N ASP A 759 25.34 -21.69 -27.88
CA ASP A 759 25.53 -22.89 -27.07
C ASP A 759 26.49 -22.61 -25.92
N THR A 760 26.09 -22.99 -24.72
CA THR A 760 26.90 -22.83 -23.51
C THR A 760 26.81 -24.09 -22.66
N VAL A 761 27.96 -24.53 -22.15
CA VAL A 761 27.98 -25.56 -21.11
C VAL A 761 27.40 -24.95 -19.85
N MET A 762 26.38 -25.61 -19.29
CA MET A 762 25.71 -25.12 -18.09
C MET A 762 26.76 -24.95 -16.99
N PRO A 763 26.95 -23.72 -16.46
CA PRO A 763 27.99 -23.50 -15.48
C PRO A 763 27.67 -24.28 -14.20
N LYS A 764 28.72 -24.63 -13.43
CA LYS A 764 28.53 -25.27 -12.11
C LYS A 764 27.80 -24.36 -11.13
N HIS A 765 27.76 -23.06 -11.42
CA HIS A 765 27.08 -22.05 -10.63
C HIS A 765 25.61 -21.94 -11.03
N PRO A 766 24.71 -21.68 -10.06
CA PRO A 766 23.29 -21.57 -10.33
C PRO A 766 22.96 -20.34 -11.18
N LEU A 767 23.71 -19.23 -11.09
CA LEU A 767 23.50 -18.10 -12.00
C LEU A 767 24.40 -18.19 -13.23
N SER A 768 23.84 -17.91 -14.39
CA SER A 768 24.56 -17.81 -15.66
C SER A 768 24.14 -16.56 -16.42
N HIS A 769 25.11 -15.79 -16.92
CA HIS A 769 24.87 -14.55 -17.67
C HIS A 769 25.54 -14.64 -19.05
N HIS A 770 24.79 -14.29 -20.08
CA HIS A 770 25.20 -14.38 -21.47
C HIS A 770 24.78 -13.15 -22.24
N GLN A 771 25.72 -12.62 -23.01
CA GLN A 771 25.44 -11.56 -23.96
C GLN A 771 25.51 -12.15 -25.37
N LEU A 772 24.39 -12.09 -26.10
CA LEU A 772 24.31 -12.52 -27.49
C LEU A 772 24.25 -11.29 -28.39
N ASP A 773 25.28 -11.08 -29.22
CA ASP A 773 25.32 -9.99 -30.18
C ASP A 773 24.25 -10.21 -31.27
N ILE A 774 23.19 -9.41 -31.24
CA ILE A 774 22.07 -9.47 -32.19
C ILE A 774 22.14 -8.34 -33.23
N SER A 775 23.25 -7.60 -33.30
CA SER A 775 23.41 -6.46 -34.21
C SER A 775 23.36 -6.84 -35.69
N MET A 776 23.61 -8.12 -35.99
CA MET A 776 23.57 -8.70 -37.34
C MET A 776 22.21 -9.27 -37.72
N LEU A 777 21.21 -9.24 -36.81
CA LEU A 777 19.86 -9.66 -37.10
C LEU A 777 19.08 -8.57 -37.83
N ASP A 778 18.25 -8.97 -38.80
CA ASP A 778 17.32 -8.06 -39.45
C ASP A 778 16.31 -7.54 -38.43
N THR A 779 15.84 -6.30 -38.58
CA THR A 779 14.80 -5.75 -37.70
C THR A 779 13.51 -6.55 -37.82
N GLY A 780 13.03 -7.13 -36.72
CA GLY A 780 11.80 -7.93 -36.67
C GLY A 780 11.51 -8.47 -35.28
N GLU A 781 10.41 -9.21 -35.16
CA GLU A 781 10.09 -9.97 -33.95
C GLU A 781 10.83 -11.31 -33.97
N TYR A 782 11.47 -11.64 -32.84
CA TYR A 782 12.16 -12.91 -32.63
C TYR A 782 11.69 -13.57 -31.34
N VAL A 783 11.65 -14.89 -31.34
CA VAL A 783 11.37 -15.71 -30.16
C VAL A 783 12.67 -16.34 -29.67
N ALA A 784 13.03 -16.12 -28.40
CA ALA A 784 14.22 -16.71 -27.80
C ALA A 784 13.90 -17.99 -27.03
N GLU A 785 14.20 -19.15 -27.60
CA GLU A 785 14.02 -20.45 -26.95
C GLU A 785 15.28 -20.87 -26.15
N LEU A 786 15.07 -21.46 -24.98
CA LEU A 786 16.14 -22.01 -24.15
C LEU A 786 16.08 -23.55 -24.15
N VAL A 787 17.01 -24.18 -24.86
CA VAL A 787 17.03 -25.64 -25.01
C VAL A 787 18.10 -26.22 -24.11
N VAL A 788 17.71 -27.04 -23.12
CA VAL A 788 18.67 -27.78 -22.29
C VAL A 788 18.86 -29.18 -22.87
N TYR A 789 20.11 -29.59 -23.03
CA TYR A 789 20.44 -30.91 -23.59
C TYR A 789 21.65 -31.55 -22.89
N GLY A 790 21.63 -32.89 -22.87
CA GLY A 790 22.77 -33.69 -22.41
C GLY A 790 23.77 -33.90 -23.54
N PHE A 791 25.04 -33.54 -23.33
CA PHE A 791 26.11 -33.56 -24.34
C PHE A 791 26.32 -34.95 -24.98
N HIS A 792 26.07 -36.04 -24.24
CA HIS A 792 26.28 -37.41 -24.72
C HIS A 792 25.02 -38.14 -25.19
N THR A 793 23.86 -37.77 -24.65
CA THR A 793 22.60 -38.42 -25.00
C THR A 793 21.98 -37.80 -26.24
N GLY A 794 22.32 -36.54 -26.55
CA GLY A 794 21.64 -35.76 -27.59
C GLY A 794 20.15 -35.55 -27.33
N ALA A 795 19.66 -35.95 -26.15
CA ALA A 795 18.30 -35.73 -25.72
C ALA A 795 18.19 -34.26 -25.29
N SER A 796 17.50 -33.48 -26.11
CA SER A 796 17.11 -32.12 -25.82
C SER A 796 15.67 -32.10 -25.32
N VAL A 797 15.40 -31.40 -24.23
CA VAL A 797 14.04 -31.00 -23.88
C VAL A 797 13.97 -29.49 -24.10
N PRO A 798 13.24 -29.01 -25.12
CA PRO A 798 13.07 -27.59 -25.34
C PRO A 798 12.26 -26.99 -24.18
N GLY A 799 12.85 -26.01 -23.48
CA GLY A 799 12.12 -25.08 -22.63
C GLY A 799 11.76 -23.87 -23.47
N ILE A 800 10.48 -23.68 -23.76
CA ILE A 800 10.06 -22.46 -24.47
C ILE A 800 9.97 -21.36 -23.42
N MET A 801 10.98 -20.50 -23.41
CA MET A 801 10.85 -19.13 -22.93
C MET A 801 10.37 -18.31 -24.12
N THR A 802 9.34 -17.48 -23.94
CA THR A 802 8.95 -16.52 -24.98
C THR A 802 9.35 -15.16 -24.43
N VAL A 803 10.45 -14.63 -24.97
CA VAL A 803 10.98 -13.28 -24.65
C VAL A 803 10.30 -12.26 -25.54
#